data_AF-A0A7X0RT42-F1
#
_entry.id   AF-A0A7X0RT42-F1
#
_cell.length_a   1.000
_cell.length_b   1.000
_cell.length_c   1.000
_cell.angle_alpha   90.00
_cell.angle_beta   90.00
_cell.angle_gamma   90.00
#
_symmetry.space_group_name_H-M   'P 1'
#
loop_
_entity.id
_entity.type
_entity.pdbx_description
1 polymer ?
#
loop_
_entity_poly.entity_id
_entity_poly.type
_entity_poly.pdbx_seq_one_letter_code
_entity_poly.pdbx_strand_id
1 'polypeptide(L)'
;MRSSFVQKLTWTALAALLVLSNFFGYSPSKASAANADGSLTVAEAIANNSGTGTVEGYIVGHATGSLTANFQAPFSNDLNLLIGDASGERDKAKLLDVQLSTAYRSQFGLQTNPSIIGKKVKVTGALAAYNNFPGLKSPTALAIVDDSTPPDPTDPTNPTDPTDPTVPVPPLPNGTGKKVLFDNTHAQTAGAADWVIDGGFSDFADGLKADGFTVESLDRPIPYTFGEQAVTYDKLKNYDVFIIGEANIPFKKSEQDAMLQYTKEGGSIFFISDHYNADRNKNRWDASEVFNGYRRGAWDNPAKGMSAEEAASPAMQGLQSSDWLGQNFGVRFRYNALGDVDNLTDVVKPDQSFGITAGVGSVAMHAGSTLAIMDPTKAKGLVYVPTNVPAWANAVDSGIYSGGGRAEGPFAAVSKLGAGKAAFIGDSSPVEDATPKYLREDTGAKKTTYDGFKGEADDATFLVHTVEWLANHESYTSLNQVAGLQLDQPTQLLASETPALSTEPQPEPWAPPNAGYKWYDPSTFRSGSYGSTQQPPVQGQYKFVRQSTLPNAEQFQIRVTADNLLPGQTVSNLSVGIYLAGGTQVAKFQNADGTWPTGYGYSASFSATADAAGHAYKDLTVQINPSAVGQASLRLKVNGNNEITETVSIANVPAEPLPTDQPPVPGKISIADARHAAEGNLVTVEGIITSEPGAFGGQGFYVQDDTAGIYVFQSATGYHAGDKISISAKITAFNTELELTDPVVLKKIGTASLPAAIVQPALNEDNQGRLVKLENVTIQNYITATPAGSFEFDVVNGASATHVRVDGRTGINFDGFKSAFPAGSQVGISGISSIFKGVYQLKPLAIGAVELADAIAPTTSVQVEGVSGENHYNRQAVTLTFTATDNVNGVGVARTEYRLNEGEWLVVQGPVSISNEGKNVIAYRSIDKANNVEDAQTVQIWIDQTAPAVSSAGSTSFYQTDSNVKLVVTASDNLSGVKAIAYALDGVNIGSIDKISPLALSAGNHALIITAEDFAGNKSDTTLTLTSVMDMNHLGALLSIGESNKWIANHSTAQSLQSKVKNIQKANKDKNQMKMFEDLIQAITKDSGKSIDAKFAEFLLNDLKYIKANGL
;
A
#
# COMPACT_ATOMS: atom_id res chain seq x y z
N MET A 1 -28.18 -4.29 -80.72
CA MET A 1 -27.81 -3.22 -81.68
C MET A 1 -27.09 -2.14 -80.85
N ARG A 2 -26.51 -1.07 -81.41
CA ARG A 2 -27.17 0.23 -81.18
C ARG A 2 -28.45 0.07 -80.35
N SER A 3 -28.47 0.40 -79.07
CA SER A 3 -29.60 0.10 -78.17
C SER A 3 -29.82 -1.40 -77.82
N SER A 4 -30.30 -1.54 -76.59
CA SER A 4 -30.63 -2.74 -75.80
C SER A 4 -29.43 -3.53 -75.26
N PHE A 5 -29.25 -3.37 -73.95
CA PHE A 5 -28.27 -4.01 -73.06
C PHE A 5 -29.09 -4.79 -72.02
N VAL A 6 -29.31 -6.09 -72.24
CA VAL A 6 -29.82 -7.13 -71.31
C VAL A 6 -29.34 -8.44 -71.97
N GLN A 7 -28.67 -9.41 -71.34
CA GLN A 7 -29.21 -10.31 -70.32
C GLN A 7 -28.13 -11.28 -69.79
N LYS A 8 -28.35 -11.74 -68.56
CA LYS A 8 -27.65 -12.79 -67.80
C LYS A 8 -27.52 -14.15 -68.53
N LEU A 9 -26.48 -14.95 -68.22
CA LEU A 9 -26.52 -16.20 -67.42
C LEU A 9 -25.33 -17.19 -67.72
N THR A 10 -24.55 -17.52 -66.68
CA THR A 10 -23.88 -18.83 -66.34
C THR A 10 -22.68 -19.44 -67.14
N TRP A 11 -21.90 -20.27 -66.39
CA TRP A 11 -20.84 -21.29 -66.74
C TRP A 11 -19.37 -20.82 -66.62
N THR A 12 -18.61 -21.18 -65.57
CA THR A 12 -17.80 -22.41 -65.27
C THR A 12 -16.50 -22.61 -66.07
N ALA A 13 -15.39 -22.67 -65.30
CA ALA A 13 -14.19 -23.54 -65.40
C ALA A 13 -13.37 -23.62 -66.71
N LEU A 14 -12.05 -23.36 -66.57
CA LEU A 14 -11.03 -24.26 -67.13
C LEU A 14 -9.70 -24.15 -66.35
N ALA A 15 -9.25 -25.32 -65.87
CA ALA A 15 -7.93 -25.66 -65.37
C ALA A 15 -7.36 -26.79 -66.26
N ALA A 16 -6.16 -27.26 -65.92
CA ALA A 16 -5.44 -28.47 -66.40
C ALA A 16 -4.52 -28.26 -67.63
N LEU A 17 -3.33 -28.85 -67.76
CA LEU A 17 -2.48 -29.83 -67.03
C LEU A 17 -1.09 -29.73 -67.76
N LEU A 18 0.10 -29.70 -67.14
CA LEU A 18 0.93 -30.82 -66.66
C LEU A 18 1.12 -31.97 -67.68
N VAL A 19 2.37 -32.43 -67.93
CA VAL A 19 2.81 -33.87 -67.94
C VAL A 19 4.15 -34.18 -68.70
N LEU A 20 5.10 -34.75 -67.93
CA LEU A 20 6.11 -35.84 -68.19
C LEU A 20 7.22 -35.67 -69.26
N SER A 21 8.42 -36.27 -69.19
CA SER A 21 9.26 -37.12 -68.29
C SER A 21 10.57 -37.36 -69.12
N ASN A 22 11.77 -37.73 -68.65
CA ASN A 22 12.16 -38.97 -67.96
C ASN A 22 13.72 -39.18 -67.96
N PHE A 23 14.23 -40.02 -67.03
CA PHE A 23 15.50 -40.82 -66.99
C PHE A 23 16.81 -40.41 -66.24
N PHE A 24 16.87 -40.85 -64.95
CA PHE A 24 17.84 -41.70 -64.19
C PHE A 24 19.38 -41.47 -64.08
N GLY A 25 19.87 -41.49 -62.81
CA GLY A 25 21.22 -41.97 -62.42
C GLY A 25 21.74 -41.61 -60.99
N TYR A 26 21.46 -42.46 -59.98
CA TYR A 26 22.14 -42.78 -58.67
C TYR A 26 23.37 -41.93 -58.22
N SER A 27 23.66 -41.49 -56.96
CA SER A 27 23.44 -41.86 -55.53
C SER A 27 24.05 -40.71 -54.65
N PRO A 28 24.08 -40.67 -53.28
CA PRO A 28 23.64 -41.64 -52.27
C PRO A 28 22.69 -41.08 -51.19
N SER A 29 22.16 -41.98 -50.37
CA SER A 29 21.46 -41.75 -49.10
C SER A 29 22.20 -40.76 -48.18
N LYS A 30 21.57 -39.62 -47.86
CA LYS A 30 21.95 -38.83 -46.69
C LYS A 30 21.47 -39.58 -45.45
N ALA A 31 22.41 -40.19 -44.73
CA ALA A 31 22.21 -40.49 -43.32
C ALA A 31 21.81 -39.19 -42.62
N SER A 32 20.65 -39.19 -41.96
CA SER A 32 20.25 -38.08 -41.11
C SER A 32 21.19 -38.07 -39.90
N ALA A 33 21.71 -36.89 -39.57
CA ALA A 33 22.53 -36.74 -38.39
C ALA A 33 21.57 -36.70 -37.20
N ALA A 34 21.39 -37.84 -36.54
CA ALA A 34 20.79 -37.87 -35.20
C ALA A 34 21.50 -36.84 -34.31
N ASN A 35 20.80 -36.37 -33.27
CA ASN A 35 21.41 -35.56 -32.21
C ASN A 35 22.71 -36.22 -31.72
N ALA A 36 23.63 -35.46 -31.12
CA ALA A 36 24.95 -35.96 -30.70
C ALA A 36 24.89 -37.21 -29.78
N ASP A 37 23.73 -37.50 -29.19
CA ASP A 37 23.43 -38.63 -28.32
C ASP A 37 22.66 -39.79 -29.00
N GLY A 38 22.42 -39.72 -30.31
CA GLY A 38 21.71 -40.73 -31.11
C GLY A 38 20.18 -40.64 -31.10
N SER A 39 19.58 -39.59 -30.53
CA SER A 39 18.13 -39.34 -30.62
C SER A 39 17.71 -38.67 -31.93
N LEU A 40 16.47 -38.92 -32.36
CA LEU A 40 15.84 -38.31 -33.53
C LEU A 40 15.17 -36.99 -33.14
N THR A 41 15.22 -36.00 -34.03
CA THR A 41 14.31 -34.85 -34.00
C THR A 41 12.87 -35.29 -34.34
N VAL A 42 11.89 -34.44 -34.04
CA VAL A 42 10.48 -34.71 -34.36
C VAL A 42 10.28 -34.83 -35.87
N ALA A 43 10.87 -33.93 -36.67
CA ALA A 43 10.83 -34.00 -38.12
C ALA A 43 11.43 -35.30 -38.68
N GLU A 44 12.54 -35.80 -38.11
CA GLU A 44 13.14 -37.07 -38.53
C GLU A 44 12.27 -38.28 -38.15
N ALA A 45 11.68 -38.26 -36.95
CA ALA A 45 10.76 -39.29 -36.49
C ALA A 45 9.46 -39.34 -37.30
N ILE A 46 9.01 -38.19 -37.83
CA ILE A 46 7.91 -38.07 -38.77
C ILE A 46 8.32 -38.63 -40.14
N ALA A 47 9.48 -38.23 -40.66
CA ALA A 47 9.98 -38.65 -41.96
C ALA A 47 10.23 -40.17 -42.05
N ASN A 48 10.53 -40.82 -40.92
CA ASN A 48 10.75 -42.26 -40.83
C ASN A 48 10.00 -42.89 -39.63
N ASN A 49 8.66 -42.78 -39.64
CA ASN A 49 7.79 -43.22 -38.55
C ASN A 49 7.59 -44.77 -38.50
N SER A 50 8.68 -45.52 -38.40
CA SER A 50 8.66 -46.98 -38.30
C SER A 50 9.78 -47.52 -37.39
N GLY A 51 9.57 -48.69 -36.79
CA GLY A 51 10.54 -49.33 -35.91
C GLY A 51 10.47 -48.82 -34.45
N THR A 52 11.60 -48.80 -33.76
CA THR A 52 11.73 -48.27 -32.38
C THR A 52 12.78 -47.18 -32.39
N GLY A 53 12.47 -46.04 -31.76
CA GLY A 53 13.35 -44.87 -31.76
C GLY A 53 13.18 -44.02 -30.50
N THR A 54 14.23 -43.25 -30.21
CA THR A 54 14.20 -42.21 -29.18
C THR A 54 14.04 -40.87 -29.87
N VAL A 55 12.98 -40.13 -29.56
CA VAL A 55 12.66 -38.83 -30.14
C VAL A 55 12.78 -37.75 -29.07
N GLU A 56 13.40 -36.64 -29.41
CA GLU A 56 13.45 -35.44 -28.57
C GLU A 56 12.64 -34.31 -29.20
N GLY A 57 11.79 -33.66 -28.42
CA GLY A 57 10.92 -32.58 -28.89
C GLY A 57 10.21 -31.84 -27.76
N TYR A 58 9.64 -30.68 -28.05
CA TYR A 58 8.92 -29.87 -27.08
C TYR A 58 7.46 -30.27 -27.00
N ILE A 59 6.90 -30.35 -25.79
CA ILE A 59 5.46 -30.58 -25.58
C ILE A 59 4.69 -29.32 -26.03
N VAL A 60 3.83 -29.44 -27.05
CA VAL A 60 3.12 -28.28 -27.61
C VAL A 60 1.61 -28.35 -27.44
N GLY A 61 1.03 -29.53 -27.20
CA GLY A 61 -0.41 -29.67 -27.05
C GLY A 61 -0.89 -31.10 -26.87
N HIS A 62 -2.19 -31.31 -27.07
CA HIS A 62 -2.91 -32.57 -26.87
C HIS A 62 -3.72 -32.91 -28.12
N ALA A 63 -3.63 -34.15 -28.60
CA ALA A 63 -4.48 -34.64 -29.67
C ALA A 63 -5.89 -34.94 -29.14
N THR A 64 -6.90 -34.23 -29.66
CA THR A 64 -8.31 -34.36 -29.25
C THR A 64 -9.10 -35.37 -30.09
N GLY A 65 -8.47 -35.95 -31.11
CA GLY A 65 -9.09 -36.81 -32.11
C GLY A 65 -8.19 -36.96 -33.34
N SER A 66 -8.72 -37.58 -34.41
CA SER A 66 -7.97 -37.81 -35.64
C SER A 66 -7.51 -36.50 -36.31
N LEU A 67 -6.20 -36.22 -36.31
CA LEU A 67 -5.61 -34.98 -36.85
C LEU A 67 -6.20 -33.67 -36.25
N THR A 68 -6.72 -33.76 -35.03
CA THR A 68 -7.19 -32.59 -34.27
C THR A 68 -6.30 -32.39 -33.05
N ALA A 69 -5.90 -31.14 -32.81
CA ALA A 69 -5.00 -30.75 -31.75
C ALA A 69 -5.66 -29.62 -30.94
N ASN A 70 -5.55 -29.70 -29.62
CA ASN A 70 -5.78 -28.59 -28.72
C ASN A 70 -4.43 -28.19 -28.11
N PHE A 71 -4.19 -26.89 -28.06
CA PHE A 71 -2.91 -26.29 -27.74
C PHE A 71 -2.94 -25.52 -26.42
N GLN A 72 -4.13 -25.41 -25.81
CA GLN A 72 -4.41 -24.62 -24.63
C GLN A 72 -5.25 -25.43 -23.64
N ALA A 73 -5.03 -25.19 -22.34
CA ALA A 73 -5.85 -25.79 -21.29
C ALA A 73 -7.29 -25.21 -21.30
N PRO A 74 -8.31 -25.96 -20.82
CA PRO A 74 -8.25 -27.30 -20.25
C PRO A 74 -8.14 -28.41 -21.32
N PHE A 75 -7.31 -29.43 -21.03
CA PHE A 75 -7.15 -30.59 -21.90
C PHE A 75 -8.13 -31.71 -21.54
N SER A 76 -8.54 -32.50 -22.53
CA SER A 76 -9.69 -33.41 -22.39
C SER A 76 -9.37 -34.72 -21.68
N ASN A 77 -8.09 -35.14 -21.61
CA ASN A 77 -7.61 -36.32 -20.89
C ASN A 77 -6.07 -36.38 -20.85
N ASP A 78 -5.51 -37.32 -20.07
CA ASP A 78 -4.06 -37.57 -19.93
C ASP A 78 -3.52 -38.71 -20.82
N LEU A 79 -4.16 -39.01 -21.96
CA LEU A 79 -3.83 -40.20 -22.74
C LEU A 79 -2.69 -39.99 -23.76
N ASN A 80 -2.41 -38.74 -24.11
CA ASN A 80 -1.42 -38.39 -25.13
C ASN A 80 -0.85 -36.98 -24.91
N LEU A 81 0.24 -36.69 -25.61
CA LEU A 81 0.75 -35.34 -25.81
C LEU A 81 1.34 -35.23 -27.23
N LEU A 82 1.26 -34.03 -27.81
CA LEU A 82 1.86 -33.68 -29.09
C LEU A 82 3.21 -33.03 -28.83
N ILE A 83 4.24 -33.48 -29.55
CA ILE A 83 5.55 -32.84 -29.56
C ILE A 83 5.90 -32.25 -30.93
N GLY A 84 6.65 -31.15 -30.92
CA GLY A 84 7.21 -30.48 -32.10
C GLY A 84 8.70 -30.18 -31.93
N ASP A 85 9.42 -29.90 -33.02
CA ASP A 85 10.84 -29.51 -32.94
C ASP A 85 11.03 -28.14 -32.28
N ALA A 86 9.99 -27.31 -32.23
CA ALA A 86 9.94 -26.03 -31.54
C ALA A 86 8.80 -26.00 -30.50
N SER A 87 9.01 -25.29 -29.39
CA SER A 87 8.04 -25.15 -28.30
C SER A 87 6.74 -24.45 -28.68
N GLY A 88 6.75 -23.66 -29.76
CA GLY A 88 5.57 -23.01 -30.33
C GLY A 88 4.99 -23.70 -31.57
N GLU A 89 5.44 -24.91 -31.94
CA GLU A 89 5.00 -25.56 -33.18
C GLU A 89 3.48 -25.87 -33.16
N ARG A 90 2.75 -25.33 -34.14
CA ARG A 90 1.29 -25.51 -34.28
C ARG A 90 0.90 -26.16 -35.61
N ASP A 91 1.84 -26.32 -36.55
CA ASP A 91 1.57 -26.99 -37.82
C ASP A 91 1.42 -28.49 -37.57
N LYS A 92 0.20 -28.99 -37.72
CA LYS A 92 -0.15 -30.40 -37.50
C LYS A 92 0.67 -31.38 -38.33
N ALA A 93 1.21 -30.96 -39.48
CA ALA A 93 2.08 -31.80 -40.31
C ALA A 93 3.48 -32.01 -39.70
N LYS A 94 3.86 -31.20 -38.71
CA LYS A 94 5.15 -31.22 -38.01
C LYS A 94 5.05 -31.74 -36.58
N LEU A 95 3.90 -32.28 -36.19
CA LEU A 95 3.68 -32.80 -34.84
C LEU A 95 3.75 -34.33 -34.82
N LEU A 96 4.40 -34.85 -33.77
CA LEU A 96 4.40 -36.27 -33.44
C LEU A 96 3.52 -36.51 -32.22
N ASP A 97 2.56 -37.43 -32.32
CA ASP A 97 1.65 -37.78 -31.23
C ASP A 97 2.22 -38.92 -30.37
N VAL A 98 2.46 -38.63 -29.09
CA VAL A 98 3.06 -39.55 -28.12
C VAL A 98 1.96 -40.15 -27.25
N GLN A 99 1.78 -41.47 -27.34
CA GLN A 99 0.84 -42.20 -26.50
C GLN A 99 1.35 -42.32 -25.05
N LEU A 100 0.60 -41.82 -24.08
CA LEU A 100 0.93 -41.96 -22.67
C LEU A 100 0.35 -43.27 -22.09
N SER A 101 1.23 -44.22 -21.80
CA SER A 101 0.89 -45.41 -21.03
C SER A 101 0.56 -45.02 -19.58
N THR A 102 -0.18 -45.88 -18.86
CA THR A 102 -0.66 -45.59 -17.50
C THR A 102 0.43 -45.13 -16.55
N ALA A 103 1.67 -45.60 -16.72
CA ALA A 103 2.82 -45.25 -15.88
C ALA A 103 3.26 -43.78 -16.00
N TYR A 104 2.98 -43.11 -17.13
CA TYR A 104 3.44 -41.74 -17.40
C TYR A 104 2.34 -40.68 -17.25
N ARG A 105 1.06 -41.07 -17.17
CA ARG A 105 -0.07 -40.12 -17.21
C ARG A 105 -0.07 -39.12 -16.06
N SER A 106 0.29 -39.56 -14.85
CA SER A 106 0.31 -38.66 -13.68
C SER A 106 1.40 -37.60 -13.76
N GLN A 107 2.46 -37.81 -14.55
CA GLN A 107 3.60 -36.90 -14.66
C GLN A 107 3.59 -36.08 -15.96
N PHE A 108 3.11 -36.67 -17.06
CA PHE A 108 3.18 -36.08 -18.41
C PHE A 108 1.81 -35.84 -19.04
N GLY A 109 0.73 -36.30 -18.40
CA GLY A 109 -0.62 -36.04 -18.86
C GLY A 109 -0.95 -34.55 -18.74
N LEU A 110 -1.42 -33.95 -19.83
CA LEU A 110 -1.67 -32.51 -19.91
C LEU A 110 -2.97 -32.06 -19.22
N GLN A 111 -3.94 -32.94 -19.00
CA GLN A 111 -5.11 -32.61 -18.17
C GLN A 111 -4.68 -32.47 -16.70
N THR A 112 -3.80 -33.35 -16.21
CA THR A 112 -3.27 -33.29 -14.84
C THR A 112 -2.15 -32.25 -14.70
N ASN A 113 -1.31 -32.07 -15.72
CA ASN A 113 -0.11 -31.22 -15.67
C ASN A 113 -0.06 -30.24 -16.86
N PRO A 114 -0.97 -29.27 -16.98
CA PRO A 114 -0.98 -28.34 -18.11
C PRO A 114 0.27 -27.45 -18.19
N SER A 115 0.97 -27.24 -17.07
CA SER A 115 2.16 -26.39 -16.95
C SER A 115 3.43 -26.94 -17.62
N ILE A 116 3.42 -28.18 -18.11
CA ILE A 116 4.56 -28.77 -18.83
C ILE A 116 4.56 -28.45 -20.33
N ILE A 117 3.52 -27.75 -20.84
CA ILE A 117 3.55 -27.18 -22.19
C ILE A 117 4.79 -26.30 -22.34
N GLY A 118 5.52 -26.47 -23.44
CA GLY A 118 6.78 -25.80 -23.72
C GLY A 118 8.01 -26.49 -23.14
N LYS A 119 7.89 -27.54 -22.30
CA LYS A 119 9.05 -28.30 -21.81
C LYS A 119 9.54 -29.29 -22.87
N LYS A 120 10.86 -29.48 -22.95
CA LYS A 120 11.49 -30.45 -23.84
C LYS A 120 11.42 -31.84 -23.21
N VAL A 121 11.05 -32.84 -23.99
CA VAL A 121 10.99 -34.24 -23.56
C VAL A 121 11.79 -35.11 -24.50
N LYS A 122 12.30 -36.20 -23.94
CA LYS A 122 12.93 -37.29 -24.68
C LYS A 122 12.16 -38.56 -24.39
N VAL A 123 11.68 -39.18 -25.46
CA VAL A 123 10.76 -40.29 -25.41
C VAL A 123 11.24 -41.43 -26.30
N THR A 124 11.30 -42.64 -25.73
CA THR A 124 11.67 -43.87 -26.46
C THR A 124 10.47 -44.78 -26.57
N GLY A 125 10.17 -45.25 -27.79
CA GLY A 125 9.09 -46.21 -28.02
C GLY A 125 8.98 -46.63 -29.48
N ALA A 126 7.88 -47.31 -29.81
CA ALA A 126 7.62 -47.78 -31.16
C ALA A 126 7.08 -46.63 -32.03
N LEU A 127 7.80 -46.26 -33.08
CA LEU A 127 7.37 -45.24 -34.03
C LEU A 127 6.28 -45.83 -34.92
N ALA A 128 5.05 -45.34 -34.72
CA ALA A 128 3.86 -45.74 -35.47
C ALA A 128 2.75 -44.72 -35.24
N ALA A 129 1.97 -44.44 -36.29
CA ALA A 129 0.90 -43.45 -36.26
C ALA A 129 -0.08 -43.61 -35.08
N TYR A 130 -0.39 -42.53 -34.39
CA TYR A 130 -1.36 -42.44 -33.29
C TYR A 130 -2.29 -41.25 -33.52
N ASN A 131 -3.59 -41.44 -33.32
CA ASN A 131 -4.65 -40.47 -33.70
C ASN A 131 -4.49 -39.88 -35.12
N ASN A 132 -4.02 -40.68 -36.08
CA ASN A 132 -3.69 -40.29 -37.46
C ASN A 132 -2.59 -39.23 -37.63
N PHE A 133 -1.93 -38.79 -36.55
CA PHE A 133 -0.61 -38.17 -36.63
C PHE A 133 0.46 -39.27 -36.81
N PRO A 134 1.61 -38.96 -37.43
CA PRO A 134 2.84 -39.72 -37.14
C PRO A 134 3.00 -39.78 -35.61
N GLY A 135 3.36 -40.96 -35.08
CA GLY A 135 3.24 -41.15 -33.63
C GLY A 135 4.33 -42.00 -33.01
N LEU A 136 4.32 -42.05 -31.69
CA LEU A 136 5.17 -42.90 -30.87
C LEU A 136 4.29 -43.60 -29.84
N LYS A 137 4.23 -44.93 -29.92
CA LYS A 137 3.40 -45.80 -29.09
C LYS A 137 4.21 -46.58 -28.08
N SER A 138 3.53 -47.00 -27.02
CA SER A 138 4.10 -47.84 -25.96
C SER A 138 5.46 -47.32 -25.45
N PRO A 139 5.54 -46.07 -24.95
CA PRO A 139 6.80 -45.51 -24.52
C PRO A 139 7.43 -46.38 -23.43
N THR A 140 8.69 -46.78 -23.63
CA THR A 140 9.50 -47.54 -22.68
C THR A 140 10.35 -46.63 -21.81
N ALA A 141 10.62 -45.40 -22.25
CA ALA A 141 11.20 -44.31 -21.48
C ALA A 141 10.56 -42.98 -21.89
N LEU A 142 10.25 -42.13 -20.92
CA LEU A 142 9.83 -40.75 -21.14
C LEU A 142 10.37 -39.90 -19.99
N ALA A 143 11.14 -38.88 -20.32
CA ALA A 143 11.71 -37.95 -19.35
C ALA A 143 11.64 -36.52 -19.90
N ILE A 144 11.45 -35.55 -19.01
CA ILE A 144 11.77 -34.16 -19.33
C ILE A 144 13.28 -34.09 -19.49
N VAL A 145 13.72 -33.52 -20.61
CA VAL A 145 15.12 -33.16 -20.78
C VAL A 145 15.25 -31.81 -20.12
N ASP A 146 15.93 -31.77 -18.97
CA ASP A 146 16.43 -30.50 -18.48
C ASP A 146 17.39 -29.97 -19.53
N ASP A 147 17.00 -28.88 -20.19
CA ASP A 147 17.89 -28.12 -21.08
C ASP A 147 18.97 -27.37 -20.27
N SER A 148 19.24 -27.81 -19.03
CA SER A 148 20.42 -27.46 -18.27
C SER A 148 21.64 -28.14 -18.91
N THR A 149 22.02 -27.66 -20.08
CA THR A 149 23.44 -27.38 -20.26
C THR A 149 23.88 -26.59 -19.02
N PRO A 150 24.89 -27.04 -18.25
CA PRO A 150 25.36 -26.28 -17.11
C PRO A 150 25.69 -24.88 -17.63
N PRO A 151 25.06 -23.82 -17.09
CA PRO A 151 25.40 -22.48 -17.50
C PRO A 151 26.87 -22.31 -17.20
N ASP A 152 27.60 -21.81 -18.18
CA ASP A 152 28.89 -21.21 -17.90
C ASP A 152 28.63 -20.14 -16.84
N PRO A 153 29.15 -20.27 -15.61
CA PRO A 153 28.95 -19.27 -14.56
C PRO A 153 29.62 -17.92 -14.91
N THR A 154 30.23 -17.82 -16.09
CA THR A 154 30.82 -16.61 -16.65
C THR A 154 30.03 -15.98 -17.80
N ASP A 155 28.87 -16.54 -18.21
CA ASP A 155 27.97 -15.88 -19.20
C ASP A 155 26.92 -15.00 -18.51
N PRO A 156 27.04 -13.67 -18.61
CA PRO A 156 26.25 -12.74 -17.84
C PRO A 156 24.97 -12.29 -18.60
N THR A 157 24.50 -13.08 -19.57
CA THR A 157 23.30 -12.80 -20.37
C THR A 157 22.11 -13.72 -20.05
N ASN A 158 22.25 -14.63 -19.08
CA ASN A 158 21.24 -15.64 -18.77
C ASN A 158 20.27 -15.14 -17.66
N PRO A 159 18.94 -15.11 -17.89
CA PRO A 159 17.97 -14.65 -16.91
C PRO A 159 17.88 -15.66 -15.76
N THR A 160 18.24 -15.21 -14.55
CA THR A 160 17.86 -15.86 -13.30
C THR A 160 16.52 -15.29 -12.88
N ASP A 161 15.66 -16.11 -12.26
CA ASP A 161 14.28 -15.76 -11.89
C ASP A 161 14.23 -14.49 -11.01
N PRO A 162 13.68 -13.35 -11.50
CA PRO A 162 13.60 -12.10 -10.72
C PRO A 162 12.64 -12.19 -9.52
N THR A 163 11.87 -13.28 -9.40
CA THR A 163 11.04 -13.59 -8.23
C THR A 163 11.78 -14.41 -7.17
N ASP A 164 13.04 -14.80 -7.42
CA ASP A 164 13.86 -15.54 -6.46
C ASP A 164 14.19 -14.68 -5.22
N PRO A 165 13.70 -15.04 -4.02
CA PRO A 165 13.90 -14.26 -2.80
C PRO A 165 15.36 -14.25 -2.33
N THR A 166 16.25 -15.03 -2.94
CA THR A 166 17.69 -15.08 -2.62
C THR A 166 18.51 -14.03 -3.37
N VAL A 167 17.94 -13.38 -4.39
CA VAL A 167 18.60 -12.28 -5.13
C VAL A 167 18.56 -11.01 -4.25
N PRO A 168 19.72 -10.37 -3.98
CA PRO A 168 19.73 -9.10 -3.26
C PRO A 168 18.89 -8.04 -3.97
N VAL A 169 17.91 -7.46 -3.29
CA VAL A 169 17.06 -6.40 -3.83
C VAL A 169 17.56 -5.04 -3.31
N PRO A 170 18.04 -4.14 -4.19
CA PRO A 170 18.28 -2.75 -3.81
C PRO A 170 16.97 -2.13 -3.27
N PRO A 171 16.99 -1.50 -2.09
CA PRO A 171 15.76 -0.95 -1.52
C PRO A 171 15.28 0.25 -2.34
N LEU A 172 13.99 0.25 -2.66
CA LEU A 172 13.27 1.38 -3.23
C LEU A 172 12.40 2.01 -2.12
N PRO A 173 12.68 3.26 -1.71
CA PRO A 173 11.79 3.99 -0.82
C PRO A 173 10.48 4.32 -1.54
N ASN A 174 9.37 4.23 -0.81
CA ASN A 174 8.06 4.64 -1.31
C ASN A 174 7.99 6.16 -1.56
N GLY A 175 6.91 6.59 -2.19
CA GLY A 175 6.66 7.98 -2.60
C GLY A 175 6.44 9.02 -1.50
N THR A 176 6.56 8.69 -0.22
CA THR A 176 6.19 9.62 0.88
C THR A 176 6.97 10.93 0.80
N GLY A 177 6.25 12.04 0.60
CA GLY A 177 6.82 13.39 0.50
C GLY A 177 7.41 13.73 -0.88
N LYS A 178 7.21 12.86 -1.87
CA LYS A 178 7.65 13.04 -3.26
C LYS A 178 6.50 13.49 -4.16
N LYS A 179 6.82 14.25 -5.22
CA LYS A 179 5.85 14.81 -6.15
C LYS A 179 6.07 14.32 -7.58
N VAL A 180 4.98 13.90 -8.23
CA VAL A 180 4.95 13.46 -9.63
C VAL A 180 4.05 14.38 -10.44
N LEU A 181 4.52 14.81 -11.60
CA LEU A 181 3.77 15.63 -12.55
C LEU A 181 3.55 14.87 -13.86
N PHE A 182 2.31 14.72 -14.30
CA PHE A 182 1.97 14.13 -15.59
C PHE A 182 1.78 15.21 -16.65
N ASP A 183 2.32 15.03 -17.86
CA ASP A 183 2.08 15.94 -18.99
C ASP A 183 0.71 15.72 -19.61
N ASN A 184 -0.06 16.79 -19.79
CA ASN A 184 -1.29 16.81 -20.59
C ASN A 184 -1.28 18.01 -21.56
N THR A 185 -0.09 18.39 -22.04
CA THR A 185 0.08 19.56 -22.90
C THR A 185 0.44 19.25 -24.35
N HIS A 186 0.85 18.03 -24.67
CA HIS A 186 1.28 17.61 -26.00
C HIS A 186 0.30 16.63 -26.66
N ALA A 187 -1.00 16.90 -26.48
CA ALA A 187 -2.10 16.14 -27.06
C ALA A 187 -2.16 14.66 -26.62
N GLN A 188 -1.93 14.42 -25.33
CA GLN A 188 -2.19 13.16 -24.63
C GLN A 188 -3.61 12.62 -24.76
N THR A 189 -4.55 13.48 -25.19
CA THR A 189 -5.96 13.15 -25.39
C THR A 189 -6.33 13.04 -26.87
N ALA A 190 -5.35 13.00 -27.77
CA ALA A 190 -5.56 12.98 -29.22
C ALA A 190 -6.23 11.69 -29.68
N GLY A 191 -7.13 11.78 -30.65
CA GLY A 191 -7.75 10.60 -31.25
C GLY A 191 -8.33 9.63 -30.21
N ALA A 192 -7.80 8.41 -30.17
CA ALA A 192 -8.25 7.36 -29.24
C ALA A 192 -7.59 7.41 -27.86
N ALA A 193 -6.47 8.13 -27.72
CA ALA A 193 -5.70 8.24 -26.47
C ALA A 193 -6.43 9.12 -25.44
N ASP A 194 -6.27 8.84 -24.15
CA ASP A 194 -6.79 9.69 -23.08
C ASP A 194 -5.91 9.70 -21.82
N TRP A 195 -4.63 10.00 -22.01
CA TRP A 195 -3.56 9.88 -21.01
C TRP A 195 -3.57 10.97 -19.95
N VAL A 196 -4.63 11.02 -19.15
CA VAL A 196 -4.81 11.98 -18.04
C VAL A 196 -5.04 11.26 -16.72
N ILE A 197 -4.59 11.86 -15.61
CA ILE A 197 -4.57 11.24 -14.27
C ILE A 197 -5.96 10.95 -13.67
N ASP A 198 -7.03 11.43 -14.29
CA ASP A 198 -8.42 11.14 -13.96
C ASP A 198 -9.21 10.61 -15.18
N GLY A 199 -8.46 10.00 -16.11
CA GLY A 199 -8.92 9.30 -17.31
C GLY A 199 -8.05 8.08 -17.52
N GLY A 200 -7.51 7.84 -18.72
CA GLY A 200 -6.73 6.64 -19.07
C GLY A 200 -5.44 6.36 -18.26
N PHE A 201 -5.05 7.23 -17.31
CA PHE A 201 -3.98 7.00 -16.33
C PHE A 201 -4.48 6.97 -14.88
N SER A 202 -5.78 6.91 -14.62
CA SER A 202 -6.32 7.03 -13.26
C SER A 202 -5.82 5.91 -12.36
N ASP A 203 -5.74 4.68 -12.87
CA ASP A 203 -5.23 3.54 -12.11
C ASP A 203 -3.73 3.65 -11.82
N PHE A 204 -2.94 4.13 -12.77
CA PHE A 204 -1.52 4.39 -12.53
C PHE A 204 -1.31 5.53 -11.52
N ALA A 205 -2.07 6.63 -11.67
CA ALA A 205 -2.03 7.74 -10.72
C ALA A 205 -2.45 7.32 -9.31
N ASP A 206 -3.46 6.47 -9.19
CA ASP A 206 -3.93 5.95 -7.90
C ASP A 206 -2.94 4.95 -7.30
N GLY A 207 -2.27 4.13 -8.12
CA GLY A 207 -1.15 3.29 -7.69
C GLY A 207 -0.01 4.11 -7.07
N LEU A 208 0.36 5.22 -7.70
CA LEU A 208 1.37 6.14 -7.15
C LEU A 208 0.91 6.84 -5.87
N LYS A 209 -0.36 7.29 -5.79
CA LYS A 209 -0.92 7.87 -4.55
C LYS A 209 -0.94 6.86 -3.41
N ALA A 210 -1.28 5.60 -3.71
CA ALA A 210 -1.26 4.51 -2.73
C ALA A 210 0.14 4.25 -2.19
N ASP A 211 1.17 4.47 -3.02
CA ASP A 211 2.57 4.41 -2.61
C ASP A 211 3.09 5.69 -1.91
N GLY A 212 2.23 6.71 -1.76
CA GLY A 212 2.51 7.91 -0.97
C GLY A 212 2.96 9.14 -1.77
N PHE A 213 2.98 9.05 -3.11
CA PHE A 213 3.28 10.20 -3.97
C PHE A 213 2.15 11.24 -3.97
N THR A 214 2.52 12.51 -4.07
CA THR A 214 1.60 13.56 -4.53
C THR A 214 1.60 13.58 -6.05
N VAL A 215 0.44 13.35 -6.68
CA VAL A 215 0.31 13.28 -8.14
C VAL A 215 -0.48 14.48 -8.66
N GLU A 216 0.09 15.20 -9.63
CA GLU A 216 -0.51 16.39 -10.26
C GLU A 216 -0.42 16.32 -11.80
N SER A 217 -1.19 17.15 -12.49
CA SER A 217 -1.17 17.27 -13.96
C SER A 217 -0.63 18.63 -14.40
N LEU A 218 0.15 18.63 -15.48
CA LEU A 218 0.51 19.82 -16.23
C LEU A 218 -0.52 20.00 -17.34
N ASP A 219 -1.52 20.85 -17.10
CA ASP A 219 -2.60 21.12 -18.05
C ASP A 219 -2.41 22.45 -18.82
N ARG A 220 -3.14 22.58 -19.92
CA ARG A 220 -3.28 23.85 -20.65
C ARG A 220 -4.62 24.52 -20.28
N PRO A 221 -4.62 25.77 -19.79
CA PRO A 221 -5.86 26.50 -19.51
C PRO A 221 -6.70 26.69 -20.78
N ILE A 222 -7.99 26.33 -20.74
CA ILE A 222 -8.89 26.45 -21.90
C ILE A 222 -9.52 27.87 -21.92
N PRO A 223 -9.53 28.58 -23.06
CA PRO A 223 -9.01 28.17 -24.37
C PRO A 223 -7.49 28.34 -24.48
N TYR A 224 -6.79 27.35 -25.07
CA TYR A 224 -5.35 27.40 -25.30
C TYR A 224 -5.00 27.47 -26.78
N THR A 225 -3.74 27.82 -27.06
CA THR A 225 -3.09 27.61 -28.36
C THR A 225 -1.80 26.83 -28.19
N PHE A 226 -1.34 26.15 -29.24
CA PHE A 226 -0.05 25.45 -29.21
C PHE A 226 1.17 26.40 -29.28
N GLY A 227 0.97 27.72 -29.29
CA GLY A 227 2.05 28.71 -29.41
C GLY A 227 2.86 28.91 -28.13
N GLU A 228 2.24 28.70 -26.98
CA GLU A 228 2.88 28.83 -25.67
C GLU A 228 3.90 27.71 -25.43
N GLN A 229 4.93 28.00 -24.64
CA GLN A 229 5.85 26.99 -24.11
C GLN A 229 5.17 26.31 -22.92
N ALA A 230 4.74 25.06 -23.10
CA ALA A 230 3.98 24.36 -22.08
C ALA A 230 4.91 23.84 -20.97
N VAL A 231 6.03 23.24 -21.38
CA VAL A 231 7.04 22.67 -20.49
C VAL A 231 8.17 23.67 -20.26
N THR A 232 8.33 24.08 -19.00
CA THR A 232 9.37 25.03 -18.57
C THR A 232 10.04 24.52 -17.31
N TYR A 233 11.31 24.85 -17.10
CA TYR A 233 12.04 24.45 -15.90
C TYR A 233 11.33 24.91 -14.61
N ASP A 234 10.77 26.12 -14.58
CA ASP A 234 10.07 26.66 -13.42
C ASP A 234 8.83 25.84 -13.00
N LYS A 235 8.16 25.20 -13.98
CA LYS A 235 7.05 24.30 -13.70
C LYS A 235 7.52 22.92 -13.23
N LEU A 236 8.68 22.47 -13.71
CA LEU A 236 9.20 21.13 -13.38
C LEU A 236 9.98 21.07 -12.06
N LYS A 237 10.74 22.12 -11.70
CA LYS A 237 11.74 22.10 -10.62
C LYS A 237 11.22 21.74 -9.21
N ASN A 238 9.91 21.80 -9.00
CA ASN A 238 9.27 21.46 -7.72
C ASN A 238 8.75 20.01 -7.68
N TYR A 239 9.02 19.21 -8.72
CA TYR A 239 8.60 17.82 -8.82
C TYR A 239 9.83 16.90 -8.90
N ASP A 240 9.73 15.73 -8.28
CA ASP A 240 10.78 14.72 -8.32
C ASP A 240 10.74 13.95 -9.66
N VAL A 241 9.54 13.71 -10.20
CA VAL A 241 9.33 12.97 -11.45
C VAL A 241 8.36 13.69 -12.38
N PHE A 242 8.71 13.80 -13.66
CA PHE A 242 7.85 14.26 -14.75
C PHE A 242 7.53 13.10 -15.70
N ILE A 243 6.25 12.75 -15.85
CA ILE A 243 5.79 11.61 -16.66
C ILE A 243 5.12 12.11 -17.93
N ILE A 244 5.51 11.55 -19.08
CA ILE A 244 4.99 11.95 -20.39
C ILE A 244 4.49 10.71 -21.12
N GLY A 245 3.17 10.61 -21.25
CA GLY A 245 2.50 9.61 -22.08
C GLY A 245 2.33 10.06 -23.51
N GLU A 246 2.59 9.18 -24.47
CA GLU A 246 2.27 9.23 -25.91
C GLU A 246 2.06 10.64 -26.47
N ALA A 247 3.10 11.48 -26.44
CA ALA A 247 2.99 12.85 -26.90
C ALA A 247 2.75 12.87 -28.43
N ASN A 248 1.69 13.54 -28.85
CA ASN A 248 1.27 13.64 -30.25
C ASN A 248 1.54 15.04 -30.84
N ILE A 249 2.25 15.91 -30.12
CA ILE A 249 2.70 17.23 -30.60
C ILE A 249 4.20 17.33 -30.35
N PRO A 250 5.02 17.69 -31.37
CA PRO A 250 6.47 17.75 -31.21
C PRO A 250 6.90 18.79 -30.20
N PHE A 251 7.88 18.45 -29.38
CA PHE A 251 8.49 19.39 -28.44
C PHE A 251 9.24 20.49 -29.17
N LYS A 252 9.06 21.73 -28.71
CA LYS A 252 9.92 22.84 -29.13
C LYS A 252 11.32 22.64 -28.60
N LYS A 253 12.29 23.25 -29.27
CA LYS A 253 13.68 23.24 -28.81
C LYS A 253 13.83 23.78 -27.37
N SER A 254 13.05 24.81 -27.02
CA SER A 254 13.04 25.38 -25.67
C SER A 254 12.46 24.43 -24.61
N GLU A 255 11.55 23.53 -24.98
CA GLU A 255 10.97 22.52 -24.08
C GLU A 255 11.96 21.38 -23.86
N GLN A 256 12.65 20.93 -24.91
CA GLN A 256 13.77 20.00 -24.80
C GLN A 256 14.87 20.55 -23.89
N ASP A 257 15.22 21.84 -24.03
CA ASP A 257 16.21 22.50 -23.18
C ASP A 257 15.75 22.58 -21.70
N ALA A 258 14.47 22.84 -21.46
CA ALA A 258 13.90 22.86 -20.12
C ALA A 258 13.94 21.47 -19.45
N MET A 259 13.56 20.42 -20.18
CA MET A 259 13.64 19.03 -19.70
C MET A 259 15.08 18.60 -19.44
N LEU A 260 16.01 19.01 -20.32
CA LEU A 260 17.43 18.75 -20.15
C LEU A 260 18.01 19.45 -18.91
N GLN A 261 17.63 20.71 -18.68
CA GLN A 261 18.03 21.45 -17.48
C GLN A 261 17.46 20.79 -16.22
N TYR A 262 16.15 20.51 -16.20
CA TYR A 262 15.46 19.86 -15.09
C TYR A 262 16.15 18.55 -14.69
N THR A 263 16.46 17.70 -15.67
CA THR A 263 17.13 16.42 -15.41
C THR A 263 18.56 16.62 -14.89
N LYS A 264 19.34 17.51 -15.49
CA LYS A 264 20.72 17.77 -15.05
C LYS A 264 20.80 18.29 -13.61
N GLU A 265 19.77 18.99 -13.16
CA GLU A 265 19.66 19.54 -11.80
C GLU A 265 19.08 18.56 -10.78
N GLY A 266 18.81 17.31 -11.17
CA GLY A 266 18.41 16.23 -10.26
C GLY A 266 17.00 15.70 -10.48
N GLY A 267 16.19 16.34 -11.32
CA GLY A 267 14.86 15.84 -11.66
C GLY A 267 14.89 14.56 -12.51
N SER A 268 13.76 13.87 -12.57
CA SER A 268 13.64 12.61 -13.32
C SER A 268 12.49 12.65 -14.32
N ILE A 269 12.65 12.00 -15.48
CA ILE A 269 11.59 11.95 -16.52
C ILE A 269 11.24 10.51 -16.88
N PHE A 270 9.94 10.21 -16.99
CA PHE A 270 9.47 8.93 -17.53
C PHE A 270 8.79 9.16 -18.89
N PHE A 271 9.36 8.59 -19.95
CA PHE A 271 8.81 8.62 -21.30
C PHE A 271 8.07 7.31 -21.60
N ILE A 272 6.77 7.41 -21.86
CA ILE A 272 5.91 6.29 -22.24
C ILE A 272 5.47 6.50 -23.68
N SER A 273 6.07 5.76 -24.60
CA SER A 273 5.83 5.89 -26.05
C SER A 273 4.77 4.90 -26.51
N ASP A 274 4.54 4.92 -27.82
CA ASP A 274 3.85 3.88 -28.56
C ASP A 274 4.69 3.52 -29.81
N HIS A 275 4.24 2.55 -30.60
CA HIS A 275 4.87 2.09 -31.83
C HIS A 275 4.88 3.15 -32.94
N TYR A 276 5.67 2.93 -34.00
CA TYR A 276 5.57 3.74 -35.22
C TYR A 276 4.24 3.44 -35.93
N ASN A 277 3.58 4.43 -36.55
CA ASN A 277 2.18 4.36 -36.99
C ASN A 277 1.14 4.40 -35.84
N ALA A 278 1.43 5.15 -34.78
CA ALA A 278 0.55 5.47 -33.66
C ALA A 278 0.05 6.93 -33.65
N ASP A 279 0.25 7.71 -34.72
CA ASP A 279 -0.24 9.08 -34.87
C ASP A 279 -1.77 9.20 -34.63
N ARG A 280 -2.16 9.75 -33.47
CA ARG A 280 -3.55 9.80 -33.03
C ARG A 280 -4.32 11.01 -33.56
N ASN A 281 -3.63 12.11 -33.89
CA ASN A 281 -4.26 13.35 -34.37
C ASN A 281 -4.07 13.59 -35.89
N LYS A 282 -3.41 12.66 -36.58
CA LYS A 282 -3.14 12.69 -38.02
C LYS A 282 -2.20 13.83 -38.43
N ASN A 283 -1.25 14.19 -37.57
CA ASN A 283 -0.28 15.26 -37.81
C ASN A 283 1.07 14.78 -38.36
N ARG A 284 1.24 13.47 -38.56
CA ARG A 284 2.46 12.78 -39.02
C ARG A 284 3.56 12.62 -37.96
N TRP A 285 3.30 12.95 -36.70
CA TRP A 285 4.24 12.73 -35.61
C TRP A 285 3.78 11.58 -34.75
N ASP A 286 4.56 10.50 -34.73
CA ASP A 286 4.38 9.43 -33.75
C ASP A 286 5.08 9.80 -32.42
N ALA A 287 4.61 9.26 -31.30
CA ALA A 287 5.18 9.57 -29.98
C ALA A 287 6.69 9.28 -29.88
N SER A 288 7.13 8.17 -30.49
CA SER A 288 8.55 7.81 -30.58
C SER A 288 9.39 8.91 -31.26
N GLU A 289 8.85 9.56 -32.28
CA GLU A 289 9.49 10.65 -33.02
C GLU A 289 9.49 11.96 -32.23
N VAL A 290 8.37 12.27 -31.56
CA VAL A 290 8.25 13.41 -30.66
C VAL A 290 9.31 13.34 -29.56
N PHE A 291 9.45 12.16 -28.94
CA PHE A 291 10.44 11.92 -27.90
C PHE A 291 11.85 11.96 -28.45
N ASN A 292 12.13 11.29 -29.57
CA ASN A 292 13.45 11.33 -30.19
C ASN A 292 13.88 12.75 -30.63
N GLY A 293 12.91 13.64 -30.92
CA GLY A 293 13.11 15.03 -31.30
C GLY A 293 13.25 15.25 -32.81
N TYR A 294 12.87 14.27 -33.63
CA TYR A 294 12.90 14.34 -35.09
C TYR A 294 11.91 13.35 -35.70
N ARG A 295 11.41 13.70 -36.88
CA ARG A 295 10.50 12.86 -37.69
C ARG A 295 11.27 12.06 -38.73
N ARG A 296 10.94 10.78 -38.88
CA ARG A 296 11.53 9.84 -39.83
C ARG A 296 11.36 10.38 -41.26
N GLY A 297 12.45 10.39 -42.03
CA GLY A 297 12.42 10.91 -43.41
C GLY A 297 12.24 12.42 -43.56
N ALA A 298 12.24 13.18 -42.45
CA ALA A 298 11.98 14.60 -42.43
C ALA A 298 13.00 15.40 -41.60
N TRP A 299 14.24 14.89 -41.50
CA TRP A 299 15.32 15.49 -40.73
C TRP A 299 15.55 16.99 -41.06
N ASP A 300 15.70 17.35 -42.33
CA ASP A 300 15.99 18.74 -42.73
C ASP A 300 14.80 19.69 -42.57
N ASN A 301 13.57 19.16 -42.59
CA ASN A 301 12.35 19.94 -42.48
C ASN A 301 11.27 19.14 -41.72
N PRO A 302 11.07 19.41 -40.41
CA PRO A 302 10.06 18.74 -39.61
C PRO A 302 8.63 18.88 -40.15
N ALA A 303 8.34 19.93 -40.94
CA ALA A 303 7.04 20.18 -41.56
C ALA A 303 6.90 19.62 -42.99
N LYS A 304 7.84 18.77 -43.45
CA LYS A 304 7.79 18.13 -44.77
C LYS A 304 6.43 17.42 -44.95
N GLY A 305 5.80 17.59 -46.11
CA GLY A 305 4.51 16.95 -46.41
C GLY A 305 3.26 17.61 -45.79
N MET A 306 3.42 18.66 -44.97
CA MET A 306 2.30 19.44 -44.42
C MET A 306 1.80 20.53 -45.38
N SER A 307 0.54 20.95 -45.22
CA SER A 307 0.02 22.14 -45.89
C SER A 307 0.69 23.43 -45.37
N ALA A 308 0.58 24.52 -46.12
CA ALA A 308 1.13 25.81 -45.70
C ALA A 308 0.51 26.32 -44.38
N GLU A 309 -0.76 26.01 -44.12
CA GLU A 309 -1.44 26.38 -42.88
C GLU A 309 -0.95 25.53 -41.69
N GLU A 310 -0.84 24.21 -41.86
CA GLU A 310 -0.27 23.31 -40.85
C GLU A 310 1.17 23.70 -40.48
N ALA A 311 2.02 23.92 -41.49
CA ALA A 311 3.43 24.29 -41.28
C ALA A 311 3.60 25.67 -40.61
N ALA A 312 2.66 26.60 -40.85
CA ALA A 312 2.64 27.91 -40.21
C ALA A 312 1.95 27.91 -38.83
N SER A 313 1.35 26.79 -38.42
CA SER A 313 0.61 26.70 -37.16
C SER A 313 1.54 26.92 -35.96
N PRO A 314 1.03 27.45 -34.82
CA PRO A 314 1.82 27.64 -33.62
C PRO A 314 2.47 26.36 -33.07
N ALA A 315 1.86 25.19 -33.32
CA ALA A 315 2.40 23.88 -32.93
C ALA A 315 3.70 23.52 -33.66
N MET A 316 3.86 24.01 -34.90
CA MET A 316 5.03 23.73 -35.73
C MET A 316 6.13 24.80 -35.64
N GLN A 317 5.95 25.82 -34.81
CA GLN A 317 6.95 26.88 -34.62
C GLN A 317 7.95 26.54 -33.51
N GLY A 318 9.23 26.87 -33.73
CA GLY A 318 10.29 26.65 -32.74
C GLY A 318 10.79 25.21 -32.65
N LEU A 319 10.43 24.36 -33.63
CA LEU A 319 10.95 23.01 -33.77
C LEU A 319 12.35 23.02 -34.38
N GLN A 320 13.18 22.09 -33.92
CA GLN A 320 14.50 21.83 -34.49
C GLN A 320 14.76 20.33 -34.42
N SER A 321 14.89 19.67 -35.58
CA SER A 321 15.29 18.26 -35.62
C SER A 321 16.61 18.08 -34.88
N SER A 322 16.59 17.20 -33.87
CA SER A 322 17.78 16.85 -33.12
C SER A 322 17.63 15.44 -32.57
N ASP A 323 18.73 14.71 -32.50
CA ASP A 323 18.79 13.41 -31.84
C ASP A 323 19.06 13.59 -30.34
N TRP A 324 18.25 14.41 -29.68
CA TRP A 324 18.57 14.88 -28.33
C TRP A 324 18.48 13.75 -27.29
N LEU A 325 17.54 12.81 -27.45
CA LEU A 325 17.43 11.65 -26.57
C LEU A 325 18.67 10.75 -26.68
N GLY A 326 19.07 10.41 -27.91
CA GLY A 326 20.27 9.61 -28.17
C GLY A 326 21.55 10.27 -27.66
N GLN A 327 21.71 11.58 -27.89
CA GLN A 327 22.91 12.33 -27.48
C GLN A 327 22.99 12.52 -25.96
N ASN A 328 21.87 12.85 -25.31
CA ASN A 328 21.87 13.22 -23.89
C ASN A 328 21.67 12.00 -22.99
N PHE A 329 20.67 11.16 -23.28
CA PHE A 329 20.30 10.00 -22.47
C PHE A 329 20.91 8.68 -22.96
N GLY A 330 21.53 8.64 -24.13
CA GLY A 330 22.14 7.41 -24.63
C GLY A 330 21.12 6.34 -25.03
N VAL A 331 19.88 6.73 -25.31
CA VAL A 331 18.79 5.84 -25.73
C VAL A 331 17.97 6.50 -26.84
N ARG A 332 17.38 5.70 -27.73
CA ARG A 332 16.38 6.15 -28.72
C ARG A 332 15.18 5.20 -28.71
N PHE A 333 13.98 5.74 -28.94
CA PHE A 333 12.87 4.90 -29.40
C PHE A 333 13.14 4.47 -30.83
N ARG A 334 12.92 3.20 -31.16
CA ARG A 334 13.05 2.71 -32.53
C ARG A 334 11.72 2.90 -33.28
N TYR A 335 11.78 2.82 -34.60
CA TYR A 335 10.60 2.95 -35.47
C TYR A 335 9.86 1.63 -35.72
N ASN A 336 10.21 0.59 -34.99
CA ASN A 336 9.59 -0.72 -35.17
C ASN A 336 8.18 -0.74 -34.56
N ALA A 337 7.38 -1.67 -35.05
CA ALA A 337 6.00 -1.89 -34.63
C ALA A 337 5.79 -3.39 -34.51
N LEU A 338 6.13 -3.91 -33.34
CA LEU A 338 5.99 -5.31 -32.97
C LEU A 338 4.53 -5.59 -32.66
N GLY A 339 4.05 -6.81 -32.88
CA GLY A 339 2.70 -7.23 -32.50
C GLY A 339 2.60 -7.59 -31.02
N ASP A 340 1.41 -8.06 -30.63
CA ASP A 340 1.05 -8.35 -29.25
C ASP A 340 1.94 -9.45 -28.62
N VAL A 341 2.34 -9.23 -27.38
CA VAL A 341 3.10 -10.16 -26.55
C VAL A 341 2.53 -10.13 -25.13
N ASP A 342 1.70 -11.13 -24.83
CA ASP A 342 0.96 -11.21 -23.56
C ASP A 342 1.86 -11.30 -22.31
N ASN A 343 3.16 -11.63 -22.44
CA ASN A 343 4.10 -11.74 -21.33
C ASN A 343 5.57 -11.60 -21.77
N LEU A 344 6.17 -10.43 -21.56
CA LEU A 344 7.60 -10.22 -21.73
C LEU A 344 8.36 -10.77 -20.52
N THR A 345 8.88 -11.99 -20.64
CA THR A 345 9.53 -12.69 -19.51
C THR A 345 11.06 -12.54 -19.46
N ASP A 346 11.69 -11.91 -20.45
CA ASP A 346 13.13 -11.57 -20.37
C ASP A 346 13.29 -10.26 -19.58
N VAL A 347 13.17 -10.40 -18.26
CA VAL A 347 13.26 -9.31 -17.28
C VAL A 347 14.63 -9.35 -16.59
N VAL A 348 15.33 -8.23 -16.57
CA VAL A 348 16.64 -8.09 -15.90
C VAL A 348 16.45 -8.23 -14.39
N LYS A 349 17.36 -8.94 -13.72
CA LYS A 349 17.29 -9.19 -12.27
C LYS A 349 17.36 -7.93 -11.40
N PRO A 350 16.73 -7.91 -10.20
CA PRO A 350 16.65 -6.74 -9.32
C PRO A 350 17.97 -6.05 -8.98
N ASP A 351 19.05 -6.82 -8.73
CA ASP A 351 20.37 -6.26 -8.42
C ASP A 351 21.07 -5.62 -9.64
N GLN A 352 20.58 -5.87 -10.86
CA GLN A 352 21.04 -5.25 -12.11
C GLN A 352 20.02 -4.27 -12.69
N SER A 353 18.86 -4.11 -12.07
CA SER A 353 17.78 -3.21 -12.47
C SER A 353 17.46 -2.17 -11.39
N PHE A 354 18.38 -1.95 -10.44
CA PHE A 354 18.22 -0.96 -9.36
C PHE A 354 17.03 -1.22 -8.43
N GLY A 355 16.57 -2.47 -8.35
CA GLY A 355 15.37 -2.87 -7.59
C GLY A 355 14.07 -2.76 -8.38
N ILE A 356 14.07 -2.14 -9.57
CA ILE A 356 12.84 -1.86 -10.36
C ILE A 356 12.06 -3.14 -10.66
N THR A 357 12.76 -4.22 -11.00
CA THR A 357 12.15 -5.48 -11.43
C THR A 357 11.91 -6.46 -10.28
N ALA A 358 12.03 -6.02 -9.02
CA ALA A 358 11.73 -6.87 -7.87
C ALA A 358 10.27 -7.34 -7.93
N GLY A 359 10.06 -8.66 -7.95
CA GLY A 359 8.72 -9.24 -8.04
C GLY A 359 8.03 -9.09 -9.41
N VAL A 360 8.75 -8.66 -10.44
CA VAL A 360 8.24 -8.53 -11.82
C VAL A 360 8.67 -9.76 -12.62
N GLY A 361 7.74 -10.69 -12.85
CA GLY A 361 7.94 -11.89 -13.66
C GLY A 361 7.68 -11.67 -15.15
N SER A 362 6.74 -10.79 -15.49
CA SER A 362 6.50 -10.33 -16.86
C SER A 362 5.93 -8.92 -16.93
N VAL A 363 6.05 -8.31 -18.10
CA VAL A 363 5.39 -7.03 -18.46
C VAL A 363 4.61 -7.25 -19.76
N ALA A 364 3.41 -6.71 -19.89
CA ALA A 364 2.60 -6.86 -21.10
C ALA A 364 3.05 -5.88 -22.22
N MET A 365 2.72 -6.20 -23.47
CA MET A 365 2.89 -5.32 -24.62
C MET A 365 1.85 -5.63 -25.69
N HIS A 366 1.09 -4.63 -26.14
CA HIS A 366 0.04 -4.73 -27.15
C HIS A 366 0.28 -3.77 -28.29
N ALA A 367 1.00 -4.27 -29.28
CA ALA A 367 1.62 -3.48 -30.33
C ALA A 367 2.57 -2.41 -29.78
N GLY A 368 3.88 -2.63 -29.87
CA GLY A 368 4.86 -1.75 -29.24
C GLY A 368 6.09 -1.49 -30.09
N SER A 369 6.92 -0.55 -29.62
CA SER A 369 8.28 -0.33 -30.14
C SER A 369 9.33 -0.87 -29.16
N THR A 370 10.54 -1.13 -29.66
CA THR A 370 11.70 -1.30 -28.78
C THR A 370 12.55 -0.03 -28.75
N LEU A 371 13.48 -0.01 -27.82
CA LEU A 371 14.47 1.04 -27.60
C LEU A 371 15.82 0.56 -28.15
N ALA A 372 16.67 1.52 -28.53
CA ALA A 372 18.06 1.28 -28.85
C ALA A 372 18.96 1.88 -27.77
N ILE A 373 19.83 1.05 -27.18
CA ILE A 373 20.90 1.53 -26.30
C ILE A 373 22.02 2.08 -27.17
N MET A 374 22.25 3.39 -27.09
CA MET A 374 23.28 4.11 -27.86
C MET A 374 24.59 4.25 -27.07
N ASP A 375 24.47 4.48 -25.76
CA ASP A 375 25.60 4.65 -24.84
C ASP A 375 25.32 3.87 -23.55
N PRO A 376 25.89 2.66 -23.40
CA PRO A 376 25.69 1.83 -22.22
C PRO A 376 26.24 2.42 -20.92
N THR A 377 27.07 3.46 -21.00
CA THR A 377 27.50 4.19 -19.78
C THR A 377 26.40 5.09 -19.24
N LYS A 378 25.40 5.43 -20.06
CA LYS A 378 24.25 6.23 -19.68
C LYS A 378 22.99 5.40 -19.55
N ALA A 379 22.72 4.49 -20.48
CA ALA A 379 21.46 3.76 -20.58
C ALA A 379 21.61 2.25 -20.37
N LYS A 380 20.57 1.63 -19.84
CA LYS A 380 20.47 0.19 -19.59
C LYS A 380 19.06 -0.33 -19.84
N GLY A 381 18.93 -1.43 -20.57
CA GLY A 381 17.68 -2.15 -20.75
C GLY A 381 17.26 -2.93 -19.51
N LEU A 382 15.95 -3.04 -19.30
CA LEU A 382 15.33 -3.70 -18.15
C LEU A 382 14.44 -4.87 -18.54
N VAL A 383 13.71 -4.74 -19.65
CA VAL A 383 12.77 -5.76 -20.15
C VAL A 383 13.03 -5.91 -21.65
N TYR A 384 13.09 -7.14 -22.14
CA TYR A 384 13.34 -7.43 -23.56
C TYR A 384 12.24 -8.28 -24.17
N VAL A 385 12.08 -8.13 -25.48
CA VAL A 385 11.11 -8.88 -26.27
C VAL A 385 11.62 -10.29 -26.56
N PRO A 386 10.76 -11.31 -26.67
CA PRO A 386 11.19 -12.66 -27.01
C PRO A 386 11.73 -12.72 -28.44
N THR A 387 12.37 -13.84 -28.80
CA THR A 387 12.73 -14.08 -30.21
C THR A 387 11.49 -14.49 -31.00
N ASN A 388 11.45 -14.15 -32.29
CA ASN A 388 10.35 -14.48 -33.21
C ASN A 388 8.99 -13.84 -32.86
N VAL A 389 8.99 -12.68 -32.21
CA VAL A 389 7.79 -11.83 -32.11
C VAL A 389 7.26 -11.55 -33.54
N PRO A 390 5.94 -11.49 -33.79
CA PRO A 390 5.40 -11.10 -35.09
C PRO A 390 5.42 -9.58 -35.26
N ALA A 391 5.47 -9.09 -36.50
CA ALA A 391 5.22 -7.68 -36.78
C ALA A 391 3.74 -7.36 -36.50
N TRP A 392 3.45 -6.15 -36.04
CA TRP A 392 2.07 -5.70 -35.93
C TRP A 392 1.39 -5.71 -37.30
N ALA A 393 0.11 -6.07 -37.34
CA ALA A 393 -0.61 -6.27 -38.61
C ALA A 393 -0.67 -5.01 -39.49
N ASN A 394 -0.56 -3.82 -38.89
CA ASN A 394 -0.54 -2.55 -39.59
C ASN A 394 0.84 -1.88 -39.56
N ALA A 395 1.92 -2.63 -39.26
CA ALA A 395 3.28 -2.12 -39.39
C ALA A 395 3.53 -1.63 -40.83
N VAL A 396 4.12 -0.44 -40.95
CA VAL A 396 4.36 0.22 -42.25
C VAL A 396 5.72 -0.11 -42.86
N ASP A 397 6.55 -0.88 -42.15
CA ASP A 397 7.80 -1.47 -42.63
C ASP A 397 7.91 -2.94 -42.16
N SER A 398 9.12 -3.47 -41.95
CA SER A 398 9.29 -4.87 -41.51
C SER A 398 8.74 -5.14 -40.11
N GLY A 399 8.44 -4.11 -39.32
CA GLY A 399 7.89 -4.20 -37.96
C GLY A 399 8.86 -4.72 -36.91
N ILE A 400 9.82 -5.57 -37.29
CA ILE A 400 10.90 -6.13 -36.47
C ILE A 400 12.20 -6.03 -37.26
N TYR A 401 13.31 -5.69 -36.60
CA TYR A 401 14.56 -5.35 -37.28
C TYR A 401 15.68 -6.36 -37.10
N SER A 402 15.69 -7.13 -36.01
CA SER A 402 16.73 -8.12 -35.64
C SER A 402 16.17 -9.48 -35.20
N GLY A 403 14.86 -9.71 -35.39
CA GLY A 403 14.21 -10.99 -35.11
C GLY A 403 13.75 -11.17 -33.66
N GLY A 404 13.74 -10.10 -32.87
CA GLY A 404 13.41 -10.13 -31.44
C GLY A 404 14.62 -10.47 -30.55
N GLY A 405 14.36 -10.77 -29.28
CA GLY A 405 15.39 -10.98 -28.28
C GLY A 405 16.16 -9.70 -27.93
N ARG A 406 17.24 -9.84 -27.15
CA ARG A 406 18.09 -8.70 -26.74
C ARG A 406 18.77 -7.97 -27.90
N ALA A 407 18.94 -8.63 -29.05
CA ALA A 407 19.48 -8.00 -30.27
C ALA A 407 18.53 -6.95 -30.86
N GLU A 408 17.22 -7.09 -30.66
CA GLU A 408 16.20 -6.09 -31.03
C GLU A 408 16.26 -4.84 -30.16
N GLY A 409 16.96 -4.91 -29.02
CA GLY A 409 16.95 -3.88 -28.00
C GLY A 409 15.81 -4.04 -26.99
N PRO A 410 15.89 -3.32 -25.85
CA PRO A 410 14.93 -3.47 -24.78
C PRO A 410 13.56 -2.88 -25.12
N PHE A 411 12.51 -3.45 -24.56
CA PHE A 411 11.17 -2.86 -24.49
C PHE A 411 11.12 -1.69 -23.49
N ALA A 412 11.77 -1.86 -22.34
CA ALA A 412 11.88 -0.83 -21.30
C ALA A 412 13.35 -0.61 -20.90
N ALA A 413 13.74 0.64 -20.67
CA ALA A 413 15.11 1.01 -20.31
C ALA A 413 15.14 2.18 -19.32
N VAL A 414 16.30 2.38 -18.69
CA VAL A 414 16.60 3.53 -17.84
C VAL A 414 17.88 4.22 -18.29
N SER A 415 18.03 5.49 -17.93
CA SER A 415 19.19 6.31 -18.28
C SER A 415 19.61 7.24 -17.16
N LYS A 416 20.91 7.57 -17.10
CA LYS A 416 21.49 8.57 -16.21
C LYS A 416 21.93 9.82 -16.98
N LEU A 417 21.62 10.99 -16.43
CA LEU A 417 22.03 12.29 -16.99
C LEU A 417 22.41 13.28 -15.89
N GLY A 418 23.70 13.30 -15.52
CA GLY A 418 24.15 14.17 -14.44
C GLY A 418 23.55 13.74 -13.11
N ALA A 419 22.97 14.67 -12.35
CA ALA A 419 22.36 14.37 -11.06
C ALA A 419 21.01 13.64 -11.19
N GLY A 420 20.23 13.89 -12.24
CA GLY A 420 18.93 13.25 -12.50
C GLY A 420 19.03 12.04 -13.43
N LYS A 421 17.89 11.57 -13.93
CA LYS A 421 17.77 10.31 -14.68
C LYS A 421 16.45 10.22 -15.45
N ALA A 422 16.28 9.16 -16.24
CA ALA A 422 15.05 8.92 -16.97
C ALA A 422 14.72 7.44 -17.13
N ALA A 423 13.45 7.13 -17.37
CA ALA A 423 12.97 5.82 -17.76
C ALA A 423 12.19 5.91 -19.08
N PHE A 424 12.11 4.79 -19.79
CA PHE A 424 11.57 4.69 -21.14
C PHE A 424 10.83 3.37 -21.29
N ILE A 425 9.63 3.40 -21.85
CA ILE A 425 8.86 2.21 -22.23
C ILE A 425 8.27 2.39 -23.63
N GLY A 426 8.39 1.37 -24.47
CA GLY A 426 8.07 1.44 -25.89
C GLY A 426 6.59 1.26 -26.26
N ASP A 427 5.72 1.13 -25.25
CA ASP A 427 4.27 0.95 -25.39
C ASP A 427 3.54 1.61 -24.22
N SER A 428 2.32 2.09 -24.50
CA SER A 428 1.41 2.72 -23.54
C SER A 428 0.37 1.76 -22.98
N SER A 429 0.20 0.57 -23.54
CA SER A 429 -0.75 -0.42 -23.01
C SER A 429 -0.54 -0.79 -21.53
N PRO A 430 0.70 -0.88 -20.97
CA PRO A 430 0.90 -1.23 -19.57
C PRO A 430 0.39 -0.18 -18.57
N VAL A 431 0.29 1.08 -19.01
CA VAL A 431 -0.17 2.20 -18.16
C VAL A 431 -1.65 2.53 -18.37
N GLU A 432 -2.29 1.88 -19.34
CA GLU A 432 -3.66 2.17 -19.77
C GLU A 432 -4.68 1.67 -18.74
N ASP A 433 -5.75 2.44 -18.57
CA ASP A 433 -6.97 2.02 -17.88
C ASP A 433 -8.21 2.18 -18.75
N ALA A 434 -9.31 1.49 -18.38
CA ALA A 434 -10.57 1.48 -19.12
C ALA A 434 -11.53 2.65 -18.79
N THR A 435 -11.02 3.82 -18.36
CA THR A 435 -11.80 4.96 -17.86
C THR A 435 -11.57 6.27 -18.64
N PRO A 436 -11.68 6.27 -19.98
CA PRO A 436 -11.45 7.49 -20.75
C PRO A 436 -12.47 8.57 -20.36
N LYS A 437 -11.97 9.75 -20.05
CA LYS A 437 -12.69 10.95 -19.63
C LYS A 437 -13.16 11.78 -20.82
N TYR A 438 -12.31 11.99 -21.84
CA TYR A 438 -12.64 12.88 -22.96
C TYR A 438 -13.14 12.14 -24.21
N LEU A 439 -13.93 12.84 -25.02
CA LEU A 439 -14.34 12.38 -26.36
C LEU A 439 -13.25 12.66 -27.40
N ARG A 440 -13.31 11.95 -28.53
CA ARG A 440 -12.40 12.19 -29.65
C ARG A 440 -12.57 13.61 -30.21
N GLU A 441 -11.48 14.35 -30.34
CA GLU A 441 -11.45 15.72 -30.89
C GLU A 441 -11.94 15.81 -32.35
N ASP A 442 -11.76 14.76 -33.14
CA ASP A 442 -12.06 14.72 -34.58
C ASP A 442 -13.52 14.32 -34.91
N THR A 443 -14.18 13.58 -34.01
CA THR A 443 -15.49 12.94 -34.27
C THR A 443 -16.51 13.17 -33.15
N GLY A 444 -16.08 13.48 -31.92
CA GLY A 444 -16.94 13.51 -30.73
C GLY A 444 -17.38 12.12 -30.27
N ALA A 445 -16.79 11.05 -30.80
CA ALA A 445 -17.10 9.69 -30.36
C ALA A 445 -16.45 9.40 -28.99
N LYS A 446 -17.03 8.45 -28.24
CA LYS A 446 -16.40 7.91 -27.03
C LYS A 446 -15.11 7.18 -27.41
N LYS A 447 -14.13 7.26 -26.52
CA LYS A 447 -12.89 6.49 -26.61
C LYS A 447 -13.08 5.14 -25.91
N THR A 448 -12.30 4.16 -26.32
CA THR A 448 -12.20 2.85 -25.69
C THR A 448 -10.74 2.60 -25.43
N THR A 449 -10.41 2.32 -24.20
CA THR A 449 -9.07 2.02 -23.70
C THR A 449 -9.10 0.68 -22.97
N TYR A 450 -7.94 0.04 -22.78
CA TYR A 450 -7.78 -1.27 -22.16
C TYR A 450 -7.23 -1.15 -20.73
N ASP A 451 -7.57 -2.07 -19.83
CA ASP A 451 -7.05 -2.04 -18.45
C ASP A 451 -5.77 -2.88 -18.36
N GLY A 452 -4.65 -2.29 -18.78
CA GLY A 452 -3.34 -2.94 -18.72
C GLY A 452 -2.75 -2.89 -17.31
N PHE A 453 -2.89 -1.75 -16.63
CA PHE A 453 -2.25 -1.52 -15.32
C PHE A 453 -2.64 -2.58 -14.26
N LYS A 454 -3.91 -2.99 -14.19
CA LYS A 454 -4.39 -3.99 -13.21
C LYS A 454 -4.58 -5.40 -13.78
N GLY A 455 -4.55 -5.56 -15.11
CA GLY A 455 -5.15 -6.71 -15.78
C GLY A 455 -4.17 -7.70 -16.39
N GLU A 456 -2.94 -7.28 -16.71
CA GLU A 456 -2.06 -8.03 -17.60
C GLU A 456 -0.63 -8.02 -17.05
N ALA A 457 -0.13 -9.18 -16.61
CA ALA A 457 1.21 -9.36 -16.03
C ALA A 457 1.45 -8.56 -14.71
N ASP A 458 2.69 -8.13 -14.47
CA ASP A 458 3.13 -7.40 -13.27
C ASP A 458 3.32 -5.89 -13.54
N ASP A 459 2.54 -5.35 -14.48
CA ASP A 459 2.68 -3.98 -15.01
C ASP A 459 2.60 -2.91 -13.92
N ALA A 460 1.60 -2.98 -13.04
CA ALA A 460 1.49 -2.06 -11.91
C ALA A 460 2.74 -2.02 -11.04
N THR A 461 3.28 -3.19 -10.70
CA THR A 461 4.49 -3.33 -9.89
C THR A 461 5.69 -2.71 -10.60
N PHE A 462 5.88 -3.05 -11.88
CA PHE A 462 6.99 -2.53 -12.69
C PHE A 462 6.95 -1.00 -12.81
N LEU A 463 5.76 -0.44 -13.07
CA LEU A 463 5.56 0.98 -13.28
C LEU A 463 5.73 1.78 -11.98
N VAL A 464 5.17 1.31 -10.85
CA VAL A 464 5.34 1.96 -9.55
C VAL A 464 6.80 1.92 -9.11
N HIS A 465 7.47 0.76 -9.18
CA HIS A 465 8.90 0.66 -8.83
C HIS A 465 9.79 1.52 -9.75
N THR A 466 9.42 1.68 -11.03
CA THR A 466 10.11 2.60 -11.93
C THR A 466 10.03 4.03 -11.41
N VAL A 467 8.85 4.48 -10.93
CA VAL A 467 8.67 5.84 -10.39
C VAL A 467 9.34 6.02 -9.02
N GLU A 468 9.30 5.01 -8.15
CA GLU A 468 10.07 4.99 -6.89
C GLU A 468 11.57 5.16 -7.15
N TRP A 469 12.10 4.40 -8.12
CA TRP A 469 13.48 4.56 -8.54
C TRP A 469 13.72 5.98 -9.04
N LEU A 470 12.90 6.50 -9.97
CA LEU A 470 13.02 7.85 -10.51
C LEU A 470 13.04 8.93 -9.40
N ALA A 471 12.24 8.79 -8.35
CA ALA A 471 12.14 9.74 -7.24
C ALA A 471 13.27 9.63 -6.20
N ASN A 472 14.00 8.52 -6.17
CA ASN A 472 15.10 8.27 -5.24
C ASN A 472 16.44 8.81 -5.80
N HIS A 473 17.06 9.80 -5.15
CA HIS A 473 18.26 10.45 -5.69
C HIS A 473 19.54 9.71 -5.29
N GLU A 474 20.37 9.33 -6.26
CA GLU A 474 21.67 8.69 -6.03
C GLU A 474 22.86 9.63 -6.24
N SER A 475 24.03 9.25 -5.73
CA SER A 475 25.26 10.05 -5.84
C SER A 475 26.04 9.84 -7.14
N TYR A 476 25.78 8.76 -7.89
CA TYR A 476 26.45 8.52 -9.16
C TYR A 476 25.83 9.35 -10.29
N THR A 477 26.61 9.67 -11.31
CA THR A 477 26.16 10.48 -12.47
C THR A 477 26.28 9.72 -13.79
N SER A 478 26.71 8.46 -13.75
CA SER A 478 26.90 7.55 -14.88
C SER A 478 26.77 6.11 -14.41
N LEU A 479 26.24 5.21 -15.24
CA LEU A 479 25.99 3.82 -14.87
C LEU A 479 27.29 3.04 -14.63
N ASN A 480 28.39 3.41 -15.29
CA ASN A 480 29.70 2.79 -15.06
C ASN A 480 30.32 3.10 -13.67
N GLN A 481 29.69 3.95 -12.86
CA GLN A 481 30.09 4.23 -11.49
C GLN A 481 29.36 3.34 -10.47
N VAL A 482 28.34 2.59 -10.90
CA VAL A 482 27.56 1.71 -10.04
C VAL A 482 28.32 0.40 -9.85
N ALA A 483 28.72 0.13 -8.60
CA ALA A 483 29.52 -1.04 -8.28
C ALA A 483 28.74 -2.33 -8.56
N GLY A 484 29.36 -3.25 -9.31
CA GLY A 484 28.75 -4.55 -9.66
C GLY A 484 27.67 -4.48 -10.74
N LEU A 485 27.38 -3.29 -11.31
CA LEU A 485 26.46 -3.15 -12.43
C LEU A 485 27.14 -3.59 -13.74
N GLN A 486 26.47 -4.47 -14.45
CA GLN A 486 26.85 -4.88 -15.80
C GLN A 486 26.22 -3.94 -16.82
N LEU A 487 27.06 -3.27 -17.60
CA LEU A 487 26.62 -2.41 -18.69
C LEU A 487 26.13 -3.24 -19.88
N ASP A 488 25.12 -2.71 -20.56
CA ASP A 488 24.59 -3.30 -21.79
C ASP A 488 25.59 -3.17 -22.96
N GLN A 489 25.25 -3.79 -24.09
CA GLN A 489 25.92 -3.54 -25.36
C GLN A 489 25.12 -2.54 -26.19
N PRO A 490 25.77 -1.69 -27.00
CA PRO A 490 25.05 -0.83 -27.92
C PRO A 490 24.18 -1.66 -28.88
N THR A 491 22.92 -1.26 -29.03
CA THR A 491 21.99 -1.92 -29.96
C THR A 491 22.47 -1.72 -31.40
N GLN A 492 22.46 -2.78 -32.19
CA GLN A 492 22.84 -2.69 -33.59
C GLN A 492 21.72 -2.02 -34.40
N LEU A 493 22.00 -0.83 -34.92
CA LEU A 493 21.06 -0.07 -35.73
C LEU A 493 21.17 -0.37 -37.23
N LEU A 494 20.03 -0.35 -37.92
CA LEU A 494 19.97 -0.30 -39.38
C LEU A 494 20.39 1.08 -39.88
N ALA A 495 20.89 1.15 -41.13
CA ALA A 495 21.22 2.43 -41.77
C ALA A 495 20.00 3.38 -41.85
N SER A 496 18.80 2.82 -42.02
CA SER A 496 17.52 3.55 -42.04
C SER A 496 17.12 4.15 -40.69
N GLU A 497 17.74 3.71 -39.59
CA GLU A 497 17.52 4.27 -38.25
C GLU A 497 18.46 5.44 -37.94
N THR A 498 19.40 5.76 -38.85
CA THR A 498 20.20 6.97 -38.74
C THR A 498 19.32 8.19 -39.07
N PRO A 499 19.16 9.18 -38.16
CA PRO A 499 18.17 10.25 -38.30
C PRO A 499 18.19 10.96 -39.67
N ALA A 500 19.37 11.45 -40.07
CA ALA A 500 19.56 12.18 -41.33
C ALA A 500 19.50 11.31 -42.59
N LEU A 501 19.58 9.98 -42.46
CA LEU A 501 19.50 9.03 -43.57
C LEU A 501 18.16 8.27 -43.60
N SER A 502 17.30 8.49 -42.61
CA SER A 502 16.01 7.83 -42.52
C SER A 502 15.10 8.27 -43.68
N THR A 503 14.18 7.39 -44.08
CA THR A 503 13.16 7.68 -45.08
C THR A 503 11.79 7.24 -44.57
N GLU A 504 10.75 7.97 -44.97
CA GLU A 504 9.35 7.57 -44.78
C GLU A 504 9.11 6.28 -45.58
N PRO A 505 8.72 5.15 -44.94
CA PRO A 505 8.51 3.88 -45.64
C PRO A 505 7.21 3.88 -46.46
N GLN A 506 6.22 4.68 -46.04
CA GLN A 506 4.95 4.92 -46.71
C GLN A 506 4.56 6.41 -46.55
N PRO A 507 3.71 6.99 -47.40
CA PRO A 507 3.31 8.41 -47.28
C PRO A 507 2.46 8.70 -46.05
N GLU A 508 2.78 9.78 -45.33
CA GLU A 508 2.07 10.25 -44.14
C GLU A 508 1.24 11.53 -44.41
N PRO A 509 0.10 11.74 -43.71
CA PRO A 509 -0.42 10.92 -42.61
C PRO A 509 -1.09 9.66 -43.14
N TRP A 510 -1.09 8.60 -42.34
CA TRP A 510 -1.60 7.28 -42.72
C TRP A 510 -3.07 7.31 -43.18
N ALA A 511 -3.84 8.29 -42.68
CA ALA A 511 -5.14 8.67 -43.19
C ALA A 511 -5.35 10.19 -43.10
N PRO A 512 -6.09 10.83 -44.04
CA PRO A 512 -6.35 12.26 -43.97
C PRO A 512 -7.19 12.65 -42.73
N PRO A 513 -6.98 13.86 -42.17
CA PRO A 513 -7.86 14.44 -41.15
C PRO A 513 -9.33 14.50 -41.59
N ASN A 514 -10.25 14.37 -40.64
CA ASN A 514 -11.68 14.47 -40.93
C ASN A 514 -12.03 15.90 -41.40
N ALA A 515 -13.07 16.03 -42.22
CA ALA A 515 -13.49 17.34 -42.72
C ALA A 515 -13.83 18.31 -41.57
N GLY A 516 -13.18 19.48 -41.58
CA GLY A 516 -13.38 20.52 -40.57
C GLY A 516 -12.65 20.30 -39.24
N TYR A 517 -11.81 19.26 -39.13
CA TYR A 517 -10.94 19.04 -37.99
C TYR A 517 -9.51 19.52 -38.30
N LYS A 518 -8.95 20.35 -37.42
CA LYS A 518 -7.57 20.85 -37.50
C LYS A 518 -6.86 20.53 -36.18
N TRP A 519 -5.96 19.56 -36.19
CA TRP A 519 -5.24 19.09 -34.99
C TRP A 519 -4.47 20.20 -34.24
N TYR A 520 -4.09 21.27 -34.94
CA TYR A 520 -3.36 22.42 -34.39
C TYR A 520 -4.26 23.58 -33.94
N ASP A 521 -5.60 23.45 -34.03
CA ASP A 521 -6.57 24.49 -33.68
C ASP A 521 -7.71 23.91 -32.82
N PRO A 522 -7.61 24.05 -31.48
CA PRO A 522 -8.62 23.57 -30.54
C PRO A 522 -10.03 24.12 -30.76
N SER A 523 -10.20 25.24 -31.46
CA SER A 523 -11.53 25.78 -31.78
C SER A 523 -12.32 24.88 -32.76
N THR A 524 -11.63 23.98 -33.47
CA THR A 524 -12.24 23.00 -34.37
C THR A 524 -12.64 21.69 -33.69
N PHE A 525 -12.22 21.51 -32.43
CA PHE A 525 -12.41 20.26 -31.70
C PHE A 525 -13.87 20.04 -31.32
N ARG A 526 -14.31 18.79 -31.41
CA ARG A 526 -15.69 18.40 -31.10
C ARG A 526 -16.00 18.57 -29.62
N SER A 527 -17.27 18.86 -29.32
CA SER A 527 -17.77 18.98 -27.96
C SER A 527 -17.43 17.75 -27.12
N GLY A 528 -16.99 17.97 -25.88
CA GLY A 528 -16.57 16.91 -24.96
C GLY A 528 -15.14 16.41 -25.13
N SER A 529 -14.39 16.86 -26.14
CA SER A 529 -12.94 16.61 -26.19
C SER A 529 -12.19 17.59 -25.28
N TYR A 530 -10.99 17.21 -24.85
CA TYR A 530 -10.07 18.14 -24.19
C TYR A 530 -9.77 19.32 -25.11
N GLY A 531 -9.67 20.52 -24.53
CA GLY A 531 -9.49 21.76 -25.29
C GLY A 531 -10.75 22.36 -25.95
N SER A 532 -11.87 21.62 -26.02
CA SER A 532 -13.12 22.16 -26.53
C SER A 532 -13.81 23.05 -25.48
N THR A 533 -14.32 24.21 -25.91
CA THR A 533 -15.17 25.07 -25.06
C THR A 533 -16.63 24.62 -25.01
N GLN A 534 -16.99 23.57 -25.78
CA GLN A 534 -18.36 23.08 -25.88
C GLN A 534 -18.57 21.88 -24.94
N GLN A 535 -19.43 22.06 -23.93
CA GLN A 535 -19.81 21.00 -22.99
C GLN A 535 -20.44 19.79 -23.70
N PRO A 536 -20.02 18.55 -23.39
CA PRO A 536 -20.58 17.36 -24.01
C PRO A 536 -22.08 17.25 -23.75
N PRO A 537 -22.89 16.77 -24.72
CA PRO A 537 -24.28 16.46 -24.46
C PRO A 537 -24.40 15.33 -23.42
N VAL A 538 -25.20 15.53 -22.38
CA VAL A 538 -25.43 14.50 -21.34
C VAL A 538 -26.40 13.45 -21.85
N GLN A 539 -26.22 12.18 -21.47
CA GLN A 539 -27.23 11.16 -21.78
C GLN A 539 -28.48 11.40 -20.93
N GLY A 540 -29.62 11.57 -21.58
CA GLY A 540 -30.91 11.71 -20.89
C GLY A 540 -31.26 10.44 -20.12
N GLN A 541 -31.74 10.57 -18.89
CA GLN A 541 -32.35 9.49 -18.13
C GLN A 541 -33.83 9.43 -18.45
N TYR A 542 -34.29 8.32 -19.02
CA TYR A 542 -35.67 8.21 -19.47
C TYR A 542 -36.56 7.53 -18.43
N LYS A 543 -37.86 7.87 -18.38
CA LYS A 543 -38.88 7.14 -17.61
C LYS A 543 -40.22 7.15 -18.31
N PHE A 544 -41.08 6.19 -17.97
CA PHE A 544 -42.50 6.23 -18.32
C PHE A 544 -43.36 6.70 -17.14
N VAL A 545 -44.24 7.67 -17.37
CA VAL A 545 -45.35 7.96 -16.46
C VAL A 545 -46.65 7.47 -17.11
N ARG A 546 -47.32 6.54 -16.44
CA ARG A 546 -48.51 5.86 -16.95
C ARG A 546 -49.31 5.24 -15.81
N GLN A 547 -50.58 4.95 -16.05
CA GLN A 547 -51.39 4.18 -15.11
C GLN A 547 -50.87 2.74 -14.92
N SER A 548 -51.21 2.09 -13.81
CA SER A 548 -50.64 0.79 -13.43
C SER A 548 -51.00 -0.34 -14.41
N THR A 549 -52.25 -0.35 -14.88
CA THR A 549 -52.81 -1.30 -15.86
C THR A 549 -53.30 -0.52 -17.08
N LEU A 550 -52.85 -0.89 -18.27
CA LEU A 550 -53.12 -0.18 -19.52
C LEU A 550 -54.52 -0.55 -20.08
N PRO A 551 -55.38 0.43 -20.42
CA PRO A 551 -56.68 0.20 -21.03
C PRO A 551 -56.57 -0.42 -22.43
N ASN A 552 -57.38 -1.44 -22.71
CA ASN A 552 -57.52 -2.00 -24.07
C ASN A 552 -58.82 -1.61 -24.80
N ALA A 553 -59.77 -0.98 -24.09
CA ALA A 553 -61.06 -0.57 -24.64
C ALA A 553 -61.19 0.96 -24.86
N GLU A 554 -60.23 1.74 -24.36
CA GLU A 554 -60.23 3.20 -24.40
C GLU A 554 -58.87 3.75 -24.82
N GLN A 555 -58.86 5.00 -25.30
CA GLN A 555 -57.62 5.76 -25.52
C GLN A 555 -57.13 6.31 -24.18
N PHE A 556 -55.81 6.31 -23.99
CA PHE A 556 -55.18 6.82 -22.78
C PHE A 556 -53.86 7.51 -23.11
N GLN A 557 -53.22 8.13 -22.13
CA GLN A 557 -51.93 8.78 -22.31
C GLN A 557 -50.81 8.06 -21.56
N ILE A 558 -49.62 8.11 -22.15
CA ILE A 558 -48.36 7.80 -21.47
C ILE A 558 -47.42 9.00 -21.66
N ARG A 559 -46.60 9.31 -20.65
CA ARG A 559 -45.52 10.28 -20.77
C ARG A 559 -44.19 9.56 -20.86
N VAL A 560 -43.34 10.00 -21.77
CA VAL A 560 -41.90 9.73 -21.72
C VAL A 560 -41.23 10.96 -21.14
N THR A 561 -40.53 10.84 -20.01
CA THR A 561 -39.63 11.89 -19.51
C THR A 561 -38.21 11.60 -19.97
N ALA A 562 -37.42 12.66 -20.12
CA ALA A 562 -35.98 12.63 -20.37
C ALA A 562 -35.34 13.67 -19.44
N ASP A 563 -34.59 13.16 -18.48
CA ASP A 563 -34.10 13.85 -17.31
C ASP A 563 -32.57 13.98 -17.37
N ASN A 564 -31.95 14.82 -16.53
CA ASN A 564 -30.49 15.00 -16.48
C ASN A 564 -29.89 15.53 -17.80
N LEU A 565 -30.64 16.35 -18.53
CA LEU A 565 -30.19 17.00 -19.76
C LEU A 565 -29.58 18.38 -19.45
N LEU A 566 -28.69 18.89 -20.32
CA LEU A 566 -28.31 20.31 -20.23
C LEU A 566 -29.53 21.19 -20.55
N PRO A 567 -29.64 22.40 -19.97
CA PRO A 567 -30.68 23.35 -20.35
C PRO A 567 -30.74 23.58 -21.86
N GLY A 568 -31.91 23.36 -22.48
CA GLY A 568 -32.12 23.49 -23.93
C GLY A 568 -31.58 22.32 -24.77
N GLN A 569 -30.98 21.30 -24.18
CA GLN A 569 -30.56 20.10 -24.90
C GLN A 569 -31.76 19.35 -25.47
N THR A 570 -31.66 18.88 -26.72
CA THR A 570 -32.71 18.12 -27.38
C THR A 570 -32.30 16.67 -27.56
N VAL A 571 -33.10 15.74 -27.03
CA VAL A 571 -33.02 14.30 -27.34
C VAL A 571 -33.90 14.00 -28.54
N SER A 572 -33.36 13.26 -29.52
CA SER A 572 -34.01 13.01 -30.82
C SER A 572 -34.12 11.52 -31.12
N ASN A 573 -34.91 11.17 -32.14
CA ASN A 573 -35.12 9.79 -32.59
C ASN A 573 -35.67 8.85 -31.51
N LEU A 574 -36.56 9.37 -30.66
CA LEU A 574 -37.28 8.61 -29.65
C LEU A 574 -38.46 7.89 -30.30
N SER A 575 -38.69 6.62 -29.95
CA SER A 575 -39.89 5.89 -30.37
C SER A 575 -40.35 4.90 -29.31
N VAL A 576 -41.67 4.74 -29.15
CA VAL A 576 -42.29 3.90 -28.12
C VAL A 576 -43.10 2.77 -28.75
N GLY A 577 -43.06 1.57 -28.18
CA GLY A 577 -43.85 0.42 -28.61
C GLY A 577 -44.41 -0.37 -27.43
N ILE A 578 -45.55 -1.05 -27.65
CA ILE A 578 -46.13 -2.00 -26.68
C ILE A 578 -46.36 -3.33 -27.39
N TYR A 579 -45.83 -4.41 -26.83
CA TYR A 579 -45.87 -5.74 -27.46
C TYR A 579 -46.07 -6.88 -26.47
N LEU A 580 -46.66 -7.97 -26.95
CA LEU A 580 -46.84 -9.21 -26.18
C LEU A 580 -45.60 -10.10 -26.25
N ALA A 581 -45.57 -11.15 -25.43
CA ALA A 581 -44.56 -12.22 -25.54
C ALA A 581 -44.43 -12.70 -27.00
N GLY A 582 -43.19 -12.83 -27.49
CA GLY A 582 -42.90 -13.12 -28.90
C GLY A 582 -42.79 -11.90 -29.82
N GLY A 583 -42.92 -10.67 -29.30
CA GLY A 583 -42.61 -9.43 -30.03
C GLY A 583 -43.75 -8.82 -30.85
N THR A 584 -44.96 -9.40 -30.77
CA THR A 584 -46.15 -8.92 -31.50
C THR A 584 -46.59 -7.55 -30.98
N GLN A 585 -46.50 -6.51 -31.80
CA GLN A 585 -46.93 -5.15 -31.45
C GLN A 585 -48.46 -5.08 -31.33
N VAL A 586 -48.96 -4.43 -30.27
CA VAL A 586 -50.39 -4.34 -29.97
C VAL A 586 -50.89 -2.91 -29.74
N ALA A 587 -50.02 -1.90 -29.82
CA ALA A 587 -50.40 -0.51 -29.67
C ALA A 587 -50.31 0.28 -30.98
N LYS A 588 -51.15 1.31 -31.06
CA LYS A 588 -51.05 2.44 -31.96
C LYS A 588 -50.78 3.68 -31.13
N PHE A 589 -50.02 4.61 -31.69
CA PHE A 589 -49.74 5.91 -31.10
C PHE A 589 -50.26 6.97 -32.06
N GLN A 590 -50.99 7.94 -31.55
CA GLN A 590 -51.53 9.02 -32.37
C GLN A 590 -50.38 9.86 -32.95
N ASN A 591 -50.44 10.18 -34.24
CA ASN A 591 -49.48 11.06 -34.89
C ASN A 591 -49.66 12.51 -34.40
N ALA A 592 -48.64 13.34 -34.61
CA ALA A 592 -48.68 14.75 -34.22
C ALA A 592 -49.80 15.56 -34.89
N ASP A 593 -50.29 15.11 -36.05
CA ASP A 593 -51.44 15.71 -36.77
C ASP A 593 -52.81 15.19 -36.28
N GLY A 594 -52.83 14.34 -35.24
CA GLY A 594 -54.04 13.75 -34.67
C GLY A 594 -54.53 12.49 -35.39
N THR A 595 -53.89 12.07 -36.48
CA THR A 595 -54.27 10.84 -37.21
C THR A 595 -53.77 9.58 -36.50
N TRP A 596 -54.40 8.44 -36.81
CA TRP A 596 -53.99 7.13 -36.30
C TRP A 596 -53.32 6.28 -37.39
N PRO A 597 -52.22 5.58 -37.07
CA PRO A 597 -51.61 4.63 -38.00
C PRO A 597 -52.52 3.44 -38.33
N THR A 598 -52.33 2.86 -39.51
CA THR A 598 -53.18 1.75 -40.00
C THR A 598 -52.91 0.43 -39.29
N GLY A 599 -51.66 0.13 -38.97
CA GLY A 599 -51.22 -1.07 -38.22
C GLY A 599 -50.78 -0.79 -36.79
N TYR A 600 -50.58 -1.85 -36.01
CA TYR A 600 -49.95 -1.79 -34.68
C TYR A 600 -48.43 -1.76 -34.82
N GLY A 601 -47.75 -0.93 -34.06
CA GLY A 601 -46.32 -0.71 -34.22
C GLY A 601 -45.74 0.28 -33.21
N TYR A 602 -44.48 0.64 -33.40
CA TYR A 602 -43.86 1.75 -32.67
C TYR A 602 -44.48 3.09 -33.11
N SER A 603 -44.42 4.08 -32.22
CA SER A 603 -44.73 5.47 -32.55
C SER A 603 -43.83 5.99 -33.69
N ALA A 604 -44.27 7.04 -34.37
CA ALA A 604 -43.36 7.84 -35.18
C ALA A 604 -42.22 8.38 -34.30
N SER A 605 -41.04 8.60 -34.90
CA SER A 605 -39.90 9.20 -34.20
C SER A 605 -40.27 10.60 -33.71
N PHE A 606 -39.91 10.92 -32.47
CA PHE A 606 -40.10 12.24 -31.89
C PHE A 606 -38.85 12.72 -31.15
N SER A 607 -38.89 13.98 -30.72
CA SER A 607 -37.87 14.63 -29.89
C SER A 607 -38.50 15.30 -28.67
N ALA A 608 -37.66 15.57 -27.67
CA ALA A 608 -38.01 16.36 -26.50
C ALA A 608 -36.84 17.30 -26.17
N THR A 609 -37.15 18.54 -25.81
CA THR A 609 -36.15 19.58 -25.48
C THR A 609 -36.25 19.92 -24.00
N ALA A 610 -35.09 19.92 -23.33
CA ALA A 610 -35.00 20.16 -21.91
C ALA A 610 -35.30 21.63 -21.55
N ASP A 611 -36.01 21.82 -20.45
CA ASP A 611 -36.21 23.11 -19.81
C ASP A 611 -34.95 23.59 -19.06
N ALA A 612 -35.09 24.69 -18.31
CA ALA A 612 -33.98 25.25 -17.51
C ALA A 612 -33.53 24.36 -16.34
N ALA A 613 -34.32 23.33 -15.97
CA ALA A 613 -33.99 22.35 -14.96
C ALA A 613 -33.40 21.06 -15.56
N GLY A 614 -33.21 21.00 -16.88
CA GLY A 614 -32.70 19.80 -17.54
C GLY A 614 -33.74 18.69 -17.68
N HIS A 615 -35.03 19.04 -17.56
CA HIS A 615 -36.16 18.13 -17.70
C HIS A 615 -36.86 18.33 -19.05
N ALA A 616 -37.10 17.24 -19.77
CA ALA A 616 -37.92 17.22 -20.96
C ALA A 616 -38.99 16.12 -20.85
N TYR A 617 -40.14 16.31 -21.48
CA TYR A 617 -41.12 15.23 -21.57
C TYR A 617 -41.90 15.27 -22.90
N LYS A 618 -42.51 14.12 -23.22
CA LYS A 618 -43.49 14.00 -24.30
C LYS A 618 -44.65 13.12 -23.89
N ASP A 619 -45.85 13.66 -23.99
CA ASP A 619 -47.09 12.90 -23.85
C ASP A 619 -47.48 12.27 -25.19
N LEU A 620 -47.83 10.98 -25.15
CA LEU A 620 -48.26 10.19 -26.29
C LEU A 620 -49.66 9.64 -26.01
N THR A 621 -50.59 9.88 -26.94
CA THR A 621 -51.92 9.25 -26.92
C THR A 621 -51.84 7.84 -27.52
N VAL A 622 -52.32 6.86 -26.78
CA VAL A 622 -52.17 5.42 -27.07
C VAL A 622 -53.54 4.78 -27.26
N GLN A 623 -53.61 3.84 -28.21
CA GLN A 623 -54.74 2.93 -28.38
C GLN A 623 -54.21 1.49 -28.51
N ILE A 624 -54.68 0.59 -27.66
CA ILE A 624 -54.29 -0.84 -27.68
C ILE A 624 -55.31 -1.66 -28.47
N ASN A 625 -54.87 -2.75 -29.10
CA ASN A 625 -55.75 -3.76 -29.69
C ASN A 625 -56.75 -4.28 -28.65
N PRO A 626 -58.07 -4.17 -28.85
CA PRO A 626 -59.06 -4.62 -27.87
C PRO A 626 -58.99 -6.10 -27.50
N SER A 627 -58.39 -6.95 -28.36
CA SER A 627 -58.19 -8.36 -28.06
C SER A 627 -56.93 -8.66 -27.22
N ALA A 628 -56.05 -7.68 -27.00
CA ALA A 628 -54.86 -7.84 -26.17
C ALA A 628 -55.23 -7.75 -24.68
N VAL A 629 -54.84 -8.76 -23.92
CA VAL A 629 -55.05 -8.87 -22.47
C VAL A 629 -53.86 -9.57 -21.81
N GLY A 630 -53.60 -9.28 -20.54
CA GLY A 630 -52.52 -9.92 -19.78
C GLY A 630 -51.21 -9.14 -19.82
N GLN A 631 -50.08 -9.83 -19.62
CA GLN A 631 -48.76 -9.18 -19.57
C GLN A 631 -48.27 -8.75 -20.95
N ALA A 632 -47.66 -7.58 -21.01
CA ALA A 632 -47.02 -7.01 -22.18
C ALA A 632 -45.73 -6.26 -21.78
N SER A 633 -44.95 -5.85 -22.77
CA SER A 633 -43.79 -5.00 -22.59
C SER A 633 -44.03 -3.63 -23.21
N LEU A 634 -43.73 -2.57 -22.46
CA LEU A 634 -43.66 -1.18 -22.93
C LEU A 634 -42.20 -0.82 -23.14
N ARG A 635 -41.82 -0.39 -24.34
CA ARG A 635 -40.42 -0.12 -24.70
C ARG A 635 -40.22 1.27 -25.27
N LEU A 636 -39.16 1.95 -24.81
CA LEU A 636 -38.58 3.13 -25.43
C LEU A 636 -37.33 2.73 -26.25
N LYS A 637 -37.20 3.31 -27.44
CA LYS A 637 -35.98 3.26 -28.23
C LYS A 637 -35.42 4.67 -28.47
N VAL A 638 -34.09 4.77 -28.46
CA VAL A 638 -33.33 5.98 -28.77
C VAL A 638 -32.37 5.65 -29.91
N ASN A 639 -32.43 6.39 -31.03
CA ASN A 639 -31.63 6.11 -32.23
C ASN A 639 -31.76 4.65 -32.73
N GLY A 640 -32.92 4.03 -32.51
CA GLY A 640 -33.18 2.63 -32.90
C GLY A 640 -32.74 1.58 -31.89
N ASN A 641 -31.92 1.92 -30.90
CA ASN A 641 -31.48 1.04 -29.82
C ASN A 641 -32.52 0.97 -28.69
N ASN A 642 -32.60 -0.16 -27.99
CA ASN A 642 -33.52 -0.30 -26.85
C ASN A 642 -32.95 0.46 -25.65
N GLU A 643 -33.73 1.40 -25.10
CA GLU A 643 -33.30 2.22 -23.96
C GLU A 643 -33.97 1.74 -22.67
N ILE A 644 -35.30 1.60 -22.67
CA ILE A 644 -36.08 1.12 -21.52
C ILE A 644 -37.07 0.08 -21.99
N THR A 645 -37.23 -1.00 -21.22
CA THR A 645 -38.33 -1.95 -21.39
C THR A 645 -38.95 -2.25 -20.02
N GLU A 646 -40.21 -1.87 -19.82
CA GLU A 646 -40.99 -2.18 -18.62
C GLU A 646 -41.99 -3.29 -18.88
N THR A 647 -42.25 -4.12 -17.87
CA THR A 647 -43.39 -5.06 -17.89
C THR A 647 -44.65 -4.32 -17.45
N VAL A 648 -45.72 -4.44 -18.23
CA VAL A 648 -47.02 -3.81 -17.99
C VAL A 648 -48.14 -4.85 -18.10
N SER A 649 -49.30 -4.57 -17.52
CA SER A 649 -50.52 -5.38 -17.70
C SER A 649 -51.54 -4.64 -18.55
N ILE A 650 -52.24 -5.36 -19.41
CA ILE A 650 -53.30 -4.85 -20.28
C ILE A 650 -54.62 -5.48 -19.84
N ALA A 651 -55.64 -4.65 -19.58
CA ALA A 651 -56.99 -5.10 -19.24
C ALA A 651 -58.05 -4.09 -19.68
N ASN A 652 -59.32 -4.49 -19.57
CA ASN A 652 -60.45 -3.59 -19.78
C ASN A 652 -60.70 -2.78 -18.49
N VAL A 653 -59.98 -1.66 -18.35
CA VAL A 653 -60.09 -0.69 -17.26
C VAL A 653 -60.28 0.72 -17.84
N PRO A 654 -60.96 1.65 -17.13
CA PRO A 654 -61.07 3.03 -17.59
C PRO A 654 -59.70 3.72 -17.71
N ALA A 655 -59.60 4.70 -18.60
CA ALA A 655 -58.41 5.56 -18.70
C ALA A 655 -58.32 6.53 -17.52
N GLU A 656 -57.13 6.66 -16.92
CA GLU A 656 -56.82 7.63 -15.86
C GLU A 656 -56.03 8.82 -16.44
N PRO A 657 -56.26 10.06 -15.98
CA PRO A 657 -55.45 11.20 -16.38
C PRO A 657 -54.02 11.06 -15.86
N LEU A 658 -53.02 11.48 -16.65
CA LEU A 658 -51.64 11.58 -16.19
C LEU A 658 -51.53 12.60 -15.04
N PRO A 659 -50.68 12.35 -14.03
CA PRO A 659 -50.37 13.35 -13.02
C PRO A 659 -49.73 14.59 -13.67
N THR A 660 -49.84 15.74 -13.00
CA THR A 660 -49.12 16.96 -13.40
C THR A 660 -47.63 16.68 -13.47
N ASP A 661 -46.99 17.19 -14.52
CA ASP A 661 -45.56 17.06 -14.69
C ASP A 661 -44.79 17.69 -13.52
N GLN A 662 -43.77 17.00 -13.05
CA GLN A 662 -42.84 17.52 -12.06
C GLN A 662 -41.42 17.16 -12.49
N PRO A 663 -40.44 18.06 -12.31
CA PRO A 663 -39.07 17.74 -12.58
C PRO A 663 -38.65 16.50 -11.78
N PRO A 664 -37.88 15.58 -12.37
CA PRO A 664 -37.18 14.54 -11.63
C PRO A 664 -36.34 15.19 -10.53
N VAL A 665 -36.55 14.76 -9.30
CA VAL A 665 -35.59 15.07 -8.25
C VAL A 665 -34.62 13.89 -8.13
N PRO A 666 -33.32 14.13 -7.89
CA PRO A 666 -32.36 13.08 -7.64
C PRO A 666 -32.82 12.16 -6.50
N GLY A 667 -32.29 10.93 -6.48
CA GLY A 667 -32.41 10.07 -5.32
C GLY A 667 -31.86 10.76 -4.07
N LYS A 668 -32.37 10.37 -2.91
CA LYS A 668 -31.87 10.86 -1.62
C LYS A 668 -30.38 10.54 -1.49
N ILE A 669 -29.59 11.55 -1.15
CA ILE A 669 -28.19 11.43 -0.72
C ILE A 669 -28.03 11.95 0.72
N SER A 670 -26.87 11.72 1.34
CA SER A 670 -26.55 12.31 2.64
C SER A 670 -26.28 13.81 2.51
N ILE A 671 -26.42 14.57 3.59
CA ILE A 671 -26.04 15.99 3.56
C ILE A 671 -24.54 16.15 3.32
N ALA A 672 -23.69 15.22 3.80
CA ALA A 672 -22.27 15.23 3.50
C ALA A 672 -22.00 15.07 1.99
N ASP A 673 -22.65 14.13 1.31
CA ASP A 673 -22.51 13.97 -0.15
C ASP A 673 -23.03 15.19 -0.91
N ALA A 674 -24.15 15.75 -0.45
CA ALA A 674 -24.72 16.96 -1.03
C ALA A 674 -23.74 18.14 -0.97
N ARG A 675 -22.97 18.26 0.12
CA ARG A 675 -21.95 19.30 0.27
C ARG A 675 -20.77 19.14 -0.70
N HIS A 676 -20.50 17.92 -1.20
CA HIS A 676 -19.48 17.64 -2.21
C HIS A 676 -20.01 17.73 -3.65
N ALA A 677 -21.32 17.93 -3.84
CA ALA A 677 -21.88 18.11 -5.16
C ALA A 677 -21.43 19.46 -5.75
N ALA A 678 -21.14 19.47 -7.06
CA ALA A 678 -20.78 20.70 -7.75
C ALA A 678 -21.87 21.77 -7.62
N GLU A 679 -21.48 23.03 -7.46
CA GLU A 679 -22.42 24.16 -7.42
C GLU A 679 -23.33 24.17 -8.67
N GLY A 680 -24.60 24.50 -8.45
CA GLY A 680 -25.66 24.46 -9.45
C GLY A 680 -26.39 23.12 -9.53
N ASN A 681 -25.82 22.03 -9.01
CA ASN A 681 -26.46 20.72 -9.03
C ASN A 681 -27.71 20.70 -8.15
N LEU A 682 -28.76 20.07 -8.68
CA LEU A 682 -29.94 19.71 -7.90
C LEU A 682 -29.58 18.49 -7.04
N VAL A 683 -29.89 18.53 -5.75
CA VAL A 683 -29.71 17.41 -4.81
C VAL A 683 -30.99 17.15 -4.03
N THR A 684 -31.18 15.95 -3.51
CA THR A 684 -32.28 15.61 -2.59
C THR A 684 -31.70 15.13 -1.26
N VAL A 685 -32.04 15.81 -0.17
CA VAL A 685 -31.60 15.43 1.19
C VAL A 685 -32.79 15.33 2.14
N GLU A 686 -32.59 14.60 3.24
CA GLU A 686 -33.49 14.60 4.39
C GLU A 686 -32.72 14.94 5.65
N GLY A 687 -33.32 15.72 6.54
CA GLY A 687 -32.71 16.02 7.83
C GLY A 687 -33.67 16.72 8.78
N ILE A 688 -33.16 17.05 9.96
CA ILE A 688 -33.87 17.74 11.02
C ILE A 688 -33.52 19.23 10.97
N ILE A 689 -34.53 20.09 10.98
CA ILE A 689 -34.31 21.54 11.09
C ILE A 689 -33.70 21.84 12.47
N THR A 690 -32.49 22.40 12.51
CA THR A 690 -31.74 22.67 13.75
C THR A 690 -31.86 24.10 14.25
N SER A 691 -32.24 25.05 13.39
CA SER A 691 -32.48 26.45 13.75
C SER A 691 -33.88 26.89 13.37
N GLU A 692 -34.53 27.70 14.20
CA GLU A 692 -35.87 28.21 13.88
C GLU A 692 -35.86 29.01 12.57
N PRO A 693 -36.76 28.69 11.60
CA PRO A 693 -36.83 29.42 10.34
C PRO A 693 -36.96 30.92 10.53
N GLY A 694 -36.04 31.67 9.89
CA GLY A 694 -35.95 33.12 10.00
C GLY A 694 -35.01 33.65 11.08
N ALA A 695 -34.44 32.79 11.94
CA ALA A 695 -33.42 33.20 12.94
C ALA A 695 -32.18 33.85 12.30
N PHE A 696 -31.91 33.56 11.02
CA PHE A 696 -30.72 34.04 10.30
C PHE A 696 -30.99 34.75 8.97
N GLY A 697 -32.25 34.98 8.57
CA GLY A 697 -32.59 35.61 7.28
C GLY A 697 -33.84 35.04 6.63
N GLY A 698 -34.77 35.89 6.17
CA GLY A 698 -35.97 35.45 5.46
C GLY A 698 -36.77 34.39 6.23
N GLN A 699 -37.00 33.24 5.59
CA GLN A 699 -37.47 32.00 6.24
C GLN A 699 -36.41 30.89 6.17
N GLY A 700 -35.13 31.25 6.04
CA GLY A 700 -34.03 30.29 5.96
C GLY A 700 -33.73 29.63 7.31
N PHE A 701 -33.15 28.43 7.25
CA PHE A 701 -32.83 27.60 8.42
C PHE A 701 -31.70 26.62 8.10
N TYR A 702 -31.04 26.08 9.13
CA TYR A 702 -30.12 24.95 8.99
C TYR A 702 -30.87 23.62 9.11
N VAL A 703 -30.47 22.65 8.30
CA VAL A 703 -30.91 21.26 8.36
C VAL A 703 -29.70 20.35 8.58
N GLN A 704 -29.86 19.34 9.42
CA GLN A 704 -28.78 18.42 9.80
C GLN A 704 -29.25 16.97 9.79
N ASP A 705 -28.38 16.08 9.32
CA ASP A 705 -28.49 14.64 9.47
C ASP A 705 -27.29 14.10 10.29
N ASP A 706 -27.12 12.78 10.36
CA ASP A 706 -26.01 12.19 11.12
C ASP A 706 -24.64 12.47 10.49
N THR A 707 -24.61 12.85 9.20
CA THR A 707 -23.40 13.04 8.40
C THR A 707 -22.91 14.48 8.42
N ALA A 708 -23.78 15.47 8.20
CA ALA A 708 -23.41 16.89 8.10
C ALA A 708 -24.62 17.81 8.29
N GLY A 709 -24.38 19.12 8.24
CA GLY A 709 -25.42 20.14 8.19
C GLY A 709 -25.24 21.10 7.01
N ILE A 710 -26.34 21.72 6.58
CA ILE A 710 -26.34 22.67 5.47
C ILE A 710 -27.39 23.75 5.69
N TYR A 711 -27.12 24.97 5.23
CA TYR A 711 -28.09 26.05 5.26
C TYR A 711 -29.11 25.90 4.13
N VAL A 712 -30.36 26.23 4.40
CA VAL A 712 -31.46 26.22 3.42
C VAL A 712 -31.99 27.64 3.28
N PHE A 713 -31.83 28.23 2.09
CA PHE A 713 -32.37 29.54 1.75
C PHE A 713 -33.72 29.38 1.02
N GLN A 714 -34.81 29.75 1.70
CA GLN A 714 -36.17 29.55 1.19
C GLN A 714 -37.18 30.53 1.85
N SER A 715 -38.43 30.56 1.33
CA SER A 715 -39.48 31.51 1.76
C SER A 715 -40.82 30.87 2.18
N ALA A 716 -40.96 29.55 2.09
CA ALA A 716 -42.15 28.83 2.56
C ALA A 716 -42.30 28.92 4.08
N THR A 717 -43.56 28.90 4.53
CA THR A 717 -43.96 29.02 5.94
C THR A 717 -44.45 27.69 6.49
N GLY A 718 -44.58 27.57 7.82
CA GLY A 718 -45.13 26.37 8.49
C GLY A 718 -44.11 25.30 8.90
N TYR A 719 -42.82 25.66 8.91
CA TYR A 719 -41.71 24.81 9.37
C TYR A 719 -41.16 25.35 10.70
N HIS A 720 -40.68 24.44 11.55
CA HIS A 720 -40.12 24.77 12.86
C HIS A 720 -38.86 23.94 13.17
N ALA A 721 -38.02 24.41 14.09
CA ALA A 721 -36.92 23.60 14.60
C ALA A 721 -37.45 22.26 15.20
N GLY A 722 -36.79 21.15 14.86
CA GLY A 722 -37.24 19.79 15.18
C GLY A 722 -38.12 19.13 14.12
N ASP A 723 -38.56 19.85 13.08
CA ASP A 723 -39.23 19.22 11.95
C ASP A 723 -38.25 18.38 11.12
N LYS A 724 -38.69 17.19 10.73
CA LYS A 724 -37.98 16.35 9.75
C LYS A 724 -38.52 16.68 8.36
N ILE A 725 -37.63 17.06 7.45
CA ILE A 725 -37.98 17.46 6.10
C ILE A 725 -37.31 16.59 5.04
N SER A 726 -37.91 16.54 3.85
CA SER A 726 -37.29 16.13 2.59
C SER A 726 -37.27 17.35 1.67
N ILE A 727 -36.10 17.69 1.16
CA ILE A 727 -35.89 18.86 0.30
C ILE A 727 -35.09 18.46 -0.94
N SER A 728 -35.56 18.93 -2.10
CA SER A 728 -34.82 18.90 -3.35
C SER A 728 -34.56 20.32 -3.81
N ALA A 729 -33.30 20.71 -3.88
CA ALA A 729 -32.86 22.10 -4.06
C ALA A 729 -31.47 22.18 -4.70
N LYS A 730 -31.10 23.33 -5.25
CA LYS A 730 -29.79 23.54 -5.88
C LYS A 730 -28.73 23.83 -4.81
N ILE A 731 -27.56 23.23 -4.95
CA ILE A 731 -26.37 23.59 -4.18
C ILE A 731 -25.79 24.89 -4.73
N THR A 732 -25.49 25.86 -3.87
CA THR A 732 -24.79 27.10 -4.23
C THR A 732 -23.95 27.59 -3.07
N ALA A 733 -22.97 28.47 -3.32
CA ALA A 733 -22.28 29.20 -2.27
C ALA A 733 -22.71 30.68 -2.24
N PHE A 734 -23.17 31.16 -1.08
CA PHE A 734 -23.47 32.58 -0.86
C PHE A 734 -22.65 33.15 0.29
N ASN A 735 -21.87 34.20 0.02
CA ASN A 735 -20.88 34.73 0.97
C ASN A 735 -19.99 33.63 1.58
N THR A 736 -19.53 32.69 0.75
CA THR A 736 -18.76 31.48 1.13
C THR A 736 -19.52 30.40 1.92
N GLU A 737 -20.76 30.62 2.34
CA GLU A 737 -21.57 29.57 2.98
C GLU A 737 -22.21 28.69 1.91
N LEU A 738 -22.05 27.37 2.03
CA LEU A 738 -22.73 26.43 1.17
C LEU A 738 -24.20 26.29 1.60
N GLU A 739 -25.10 26.47 0.65
CA GLU A 739 -26.54 26.49 0.90
C GLU A 739 -27.36 25.75 -0.17
N LEU A 740 -28.54 25.30 0.24
CA LEU A 740 -29.59 24.82 -0.63
C LEU A 740 -30.55 25.96 -0.95
N THR A 741 -30.68 26.30 -2.23
CA THR A 741 -31.55 27.38 -2.72
C THR A 741 -32.55 26.90 -3.76
N ASP A 742 -33.55 27.73 -4.05
CA ASP A 742 -34.59 27.49 -5.05
C ASP A 742 -35.22 26.09 -4.97
N PRO A 743 -35.82 25.71 -3.82
CA PRO A 743 -36.34 24.36 -3.63
C PRO A 743 -37.42 24.04 -4.66
N VAL A 744 -37.21 22.97 -5.43
CA VAL A 744 -38.22 22.42 -6.35
C VAL A 744 -39.20 21.51 -5.61
N VAL A 745 -38.74 20.90 -4.51
CA VAL A 745 -39.56 20.15 -3.56
C VAL A 745 -39.12 20.50 -2.15
N LEU A 746 -40.06 20.84 -1.27
CA LEU A 746 -39.84 20.96 0.16
C LEU A 746 -41.06 20.38 0.90
N LYS A 747 -40.86 19.30 1.65
CA LYS A 747 -41.92 18.55 2.33
C LYS A 747 -41.55 18.28 3.78
N LYS A 748 -42.48 18.58 4.69
CA LYS A 748 -42.44 18.05 6.06
C LYS A 748 -42.82 16.57 6.04
N ILE A 749 -41.92 15.72 6.52
CA ILE A 749 -42.09 14.26 6.57
C ILE A 749 -42.20 13.71 8.00
N GLY A 750 -42.00 14.54 9.02
CA GLY A 750 -42.16 14.16 10.42
C GLY A 750 -41.63 15.21 11.40
N THR A 751 -41.39 14.79 12.64
CA THR A 751 -40.77 15.58 13.73
C THR A 751 -39.78 14.70 14.48
N ALA A 752 -38.70 15.27 15.00
CA ALA A 752 -37.67 14.60 15.79
C ALA A 752 -37.08 15.54 16.87
N SER A 753 -36.38 14.97 17.86
CA SER A 753 -35.58 15.76 18.80
C SER A 753 -34.42 16.45 18.07
N LEU A 754 -34.04 17.64 18.53
CA LEU A 754 -32.86 18.32 17.99
C LEU A 754 -31.59 17.46 18.19
N PRO A 755 -30.69 17.41 17.21
CA PRO A 755 -29.39 16.76 17.38
C PRO A 755 -28.61 17.34 18.57
N ALA A 756 -27.83 16.50 19.26
CA ALA A 756 -26.92 16.97 20.29
C ALA A 756 -25.75 17.74 19.65
N ALA A 757 -25.25 18.76 20.35
CA ALA A 757 -24.08 19.51 19.91
C ALA A 757 -22.82 18.63 20.00
N ILE A 758 -22.02 18.62 18.93
CA ILE A 758 -20.80 17.81 18.84
C ILE A 758 -19.62 18.63 19.36
N VAL A 759 -18.87 18.10 20.34
CA VAL A 759 -17.68 18.79 20.86
C VAL A 759 -16.61 18.88 19.78
N GLN A 760 -16.11 20.09 19.51
CA GLN A 760 -15.11 20.36 18.49
C GLN A 760 -14.04 21.31 19.07
N PRO A 761 -12.75 21.14 18.70
CA PRO A 761 -11.68 22.03 19.16
C PRO A 761 -11.69 23.38 18.42
N ALA A 762 -12.23 23.43 17.20
CA ALA A 762 -12.32 24.61 16.34
C ALA A 762 -13.42 24.45 15.29
N LEU A 763 -13.76 25.54 14.60
CA LEU A 763 -14.66 25.53 13.44
C LEU A 763 -13.86 25.37 12.15
N ASN A 764 -14.39 24.58 11.22
CA ASN A 764 -13.77 24.30 9.93
C ASN A 764 -14.83 23.82 8.91
N GLU A 765 -14.39 23.48 7.71
CA GLU A 765 -15.24 23.01 6.61
C GLU A 765 -15.99 21.73 7.00
N ASP A 766 -15.32 20.78 7.66
CA ASP A 766 -15.87 19.47 8.03
C ASP A 766 -17.07 19.57 8.97
N ASN A 767 -17.11 20.62 9.81
CA ASN A 767 -18.18 20.82 10.78
C ASN A 767 -19.16 21.93 10.41
N GLN A 768 -19.00 22.58 9.26
CA GLN A 768 -19.92 23.62 8.78
C GLN A 768 -21.37 23.10 8.72
N GLY A 769 -22.31 23.94 9.12
CA GLY A 769 -23.75 23.69 9.16
C GLY A 769 -24.21 22.82 10.32
N ARG A 770 -23.29 22.22 11.09
CA ARG A 770 -23.62 21.35 12.23
C ARG A 770 -23.74 22.13 13.53
N LEU A 771 -24.53 21.59 14.45
CA LEU A 771 -24.54 22.01 15.86
C LEU A 771 -23.28 21.50 16.57
N VAL A 772 -22.43 22.42 17.04
CA VAL A 772 -21.15 22.11 17.70
C VAL A 772 -21.06 22.75 19.08
N LYS A 773 -20.17 22.22 19.95
CA LYS A 773 -19.80 22.77 21.27
C LYS A 773 -18.30 23.02 21.32
N LEU A 774 -17.89 24.23 21.69
CA LEU A 774 -16.52 24.56 22.05
C LEU A 774 -16.42 24.57 23.57
N GLU A 775 -15.40 23.91 24.13
CA GLU A 775 -15.22 23.78 25.58
C GLU A 775 -14.01 24.58 26.06
N ASN A 776 -14.09 25.08 27.29
CA ASN A 776 -13.02 25.77 28.01
C ASN A 776 -12.46 26.99 27.27
N VAL A 777 -13.30 27.70 26.52
CA VAL A 777 -12.92 28.88 25.75
C VAL A 777 -13.13 30.17 26.55
N THR A 778 -12.28 31.16 26.33
CA THR A 778 -12.35 32.46 27.04
C THR A 778 -12.97 33.52 26.15
N ILE A 779 -14.01 34.21 26.63
CA ILE A 779 -14.68 35.29 25.88
C ILE A 779 -13.83 36.56 25.83
N GLN A 780 -13.69 37.16 24.64
CA GLN A 780 -12.96 38.41 24.39
C GLN A 780 -13.67 39.29 23.33
N ASN A 781 -13.23 40.54 23.18
CA ASN A 781 -13.53 41.41 22.02
C ASN A 781 -15.01 41.61 21.64
N TYR A 782 -15.89 41.90 22.62
CA TYR A 782 -17.28 42.23 22.33
C TYR A 782 -17.45 43.44 21.40
N ILE A 783 -18.23 43.29 20.33
CA ILE A 783 -18.64 44.37 19.43
C ILE A 783 -20.12 44.25 19.05
N THR A 784 -20.79 45.37 18.81
CA THR A 784 -22.16 45.40 18.27
C THR A 784 -22.13 45.21 16.76
N ALA A 785 -23.16 44.57 16.19
CA ALA A 785 -23.19 44.25 14.76
C ALA A 785 -24.60 44.41 14.15
N THR A 786 -24.70 44.35 12.82
CA THR A 786 -25.95 44.54 12.06
C THR A 786 -26.57 43.20 11.62
N PRO A 787 -27.91 43.03 11.63
CA PRO A 787 -28.94 44.03 11.94
C PRO A 787 -29.00 44.41 13.42
N ALA A 788 -29.63 45.55 13.73
CA ALA A 788 -29.69 46.09 15.10
C ALA A 788 -30.16 45.03 16.13
N GLY A 789 -29.50 45.01 17.29
CA GLY A 789 -29.71 44.00 18.34
C GLY A 789 -28.76 42.80 18.25
N SER A 790 -28.05 42.64 17.13
CA SER A 790 -27.04 41.59 16.97
C SER A 790 -25.68 42.04 17.51
N PHE A 791 -24.82 41.09 17.86
CA PHE A 791 -23.48 41.36 18.37
C PHE A 791 -22.51 40.21 18.06
N GLU A 792 -21.23 40.47 18.24
CA GLU A 792 -20.13 39.56 17.95
C GLU A 792 -19.12 39.61 19.09
N PHE A 793 -18.37 38.53 19.26
CA PHE A 793 -17.24 38.42 20.18
C PHE A 793 -16.36 37.26 19.75
N ASP A 794 -15.17 37.18 20.34
CA ASP A 794 -14.26 36.06 20.09
C ASP A 794 -14.24 35.13 21.30
N VAL A 795 -14.06 33.84 21.05
CA VAL A 795 -13.75 32.86 22.08
C VAL A 795 -12.38 32.25 21.81
N VAL A 796 -11.51 32.28 22.82
CA VAL A 796 -10.08 31.95 22.67
C VAL A 796 -9.72 30.74 23.53
N ASN A 797 -9.00 29.78 22.94
CA ASN A 797 -8.36 28.67 23.64
C ASN A 797 -6.94 28.49 23.08
N GLY A 798 -5.93 28.82 23.90
CA GLY A 798 -4.53 28.84 23.46
C GLY A 798 -4.30 29.84 22.33
N ALA A 799 -3.75 29.37 21.20
CA ALA A 799 -3.53 30.17 19.99
C ALA A 799 -4.77 30.24 19.08
N SER A 800 -5.82 29.46 19.35
CA SER A 800 -7.02 29.38 18.52
C SER A 800 -8.06 30.39 18.98
N ALA A 801 -8.51 31.25 18.06
CA ALA A 801 -9.61 32.17 18.27
C ALA A 801 -10.75 31.79 17.32
N THR A 802 -11.96 31.65 17.86
CA THR A 802 -13.17 31.44 17.07
C THR A 802 -14.08 32.66 17.19
N HIS A 803 -14.55 33.15 16.04
CA HIS A 803 -15.51 34.22 16.00
C HIS A 803 -16.91 33.72 16.37
N VAL A 804 -17.65 34.45 17.20
CA VAL A 804 -19.02 34.10 17.59
C VAL A 804 -19.96 35.21 17.14
N ARG A 805 -20.98 34.82 16.39
CA ARG A 805 -22.01 35.70 15.84
C ARG A 805 -23.35 35.44 16.52
N VAL A 806 -23.84 36.40 17.29
CA VAL A 806 -25.17 36.35 17.90
C VAL A 806 -26.12 37.26 17.12
N ASP A 807 -27.06 36.66 16.40
CA ASP A 807 -28.07 37.38 15.64
C ASP A 807 -29.21 37.86 16.55
N GLY A 808 -29.60 39.14 16.45
CA GLY A 808 -30.65 39.72 17.29
C GLY A 808 -32.01 39.05 17.13
N ARG A 809 -32.26 38.36 16.00
CA ARG A 809 -33.50 37.60 15.75
C ARG A 809 -33.63 36.33 16.59
N THR A 810 -32.54 35.85 17.19
CA THR A 810 -32.56 34.74 18.17
C THR A 810 -33.20 35.15 19.50
N GLY A 811 -33.38 36.45 19.75
CA GLY A 811 -33.90 36.99 21.01
C GLY A 811 -32.85 37.11 22.12
N ILE A 812 -31.59 36.76 21.86
CA ILE A 812 -30.48 36.94 22.81
C ILE A 812 -30.13 38.44 22.89
N ASN A 813 -30.32 39.03 24.08
CA ASN A 813 -30.04 40.44 24.32
C ASN A 813 -28.56 40.68 24.68
N PHE A 814 -27.92 41.66 24.04
CA PHE A 814 -26.50 41.97 24.24
C PHE A 814 -26.12 42.32 25.68
N ASP A 815 -26.85 43.25 26.32
CA ASP A 815 -26.51 43.71 27.68
C ASP A 815 -26.70 42.58 28.70
N GLY A 816 -27.78 41.80 28.55
CA GLY A 816 -28.03 40.63 29.38
C GLY A 816 -26.94 39.56 29.22
N PHE A 817 -26.55 39.26 27.97
CA PHE A 817 -25.49 38.28 27.68
C PHE A 817 -24.15 38.72 28.27
N LYS A 818 -23.74 39.97 28.02
CA LYS A 818 -22.48 40.52 28.51
C LYS A 818 -22.43 40.59 30.04
N SER A 819 -23.56 40.80 30.70
CA SER A 819 -23.65 40.77 32.16
C SER A 819 -23.52 39.35 32.73
N ALA A 820 -24.05 38.33 32.04
CA ALA A 820 -23.94 36.93 32.46
C ALA A 820 -22.55 36.35 32.17
N PHE A 821 -21.93 36.78 31.07
CA PHE A 821 -20.64 36.28 30.59
C PHE A 821 -19.69 37.44 30.23
N PRO A 822 -19.15 38.17 31.23
CA PRO A 822 -18.22 39.26 30.97
C PRO A 822 -16.94 38.78 30.24
N ALA A 823 -16.25 39.68 29.54
CA ALA A 823 -14.98 39.36 28.90
C ALA A 823 -13.98 38.81 29.93
N GLY A 824 -13.27 37.73 29.57
CA GLY A 824 -12.43 36.93 30.47
C GLY A 824 -13.13 35.72 31.09
N SER A 825 -14.46 35.57 30.93
CA SER A 825 -15.16 34.37 31.39
C SER A 825 -14.73 33.15 30.56
N GLN A 826 -14.40 32.06 31.26
CA GLN A 826 -14.19 30.76 30.63
C GLN A 826 -15.53 30.02 30.55
N VAL A 827 -15.89 29.55 29.36
CA VAL A 827 -17.20 28.96 29.07
C VAL A 827 -17.09 27.74 28.17
N GLY A 828 -18.09 26.87 28.24
CA GLY A 828 -18.51 26.04 27.12
C GLY A 828 -19.59 26.76 26.32
N ILE A 829 -19.48 26.77 25.00
CA ILE A 829 -20.45 27.45 24.12
C ILE A 829 -20.87 26.56 22.95
N SER A 830 -22.17 26.44 22.73
CA SER A 830 -22.76 25.70 21.60
C SER A 830 -23.44 26.61 20.58
N GLY A 831 -23.45 26.17 19.33
CA GLY A 831 -24.09 26.90 18.24
C GLY A 831 -23.92 26.18 16.90
N ILE A 832 -24.49 26.75 15.84
CA ILE A 832 -24.27 26.26 14.48
C ILE A 832 -22.92 26.76 13.98
N SER A 833 -22.06 25.85 13.53
CA SER A 833 -20.84 26.20 12.79
C SER A 833 -21.24 26.75 11.43
N SER A 834 -20.72 27.90 11.05
CA SER A 834 -21.07 28.59 9.79
C SER A 834 -19.86 29.33 9.26
N ILE A 835 -19.92 29.80 8.02
CA ILE A 835 -18.84 30.58 7.41
C ILE A 835 -19.42 31.83 6.74
N PHE A 836 -18.73 32.95 6.85
CA PHE A 836 -19.14 34.17 6.19
C PHE A 836 -17.93 34.91 5.66
N LYS A 837 -17.89 35.10 4.33
CA LYS A 837 -16.80 35.77 3.61
C LYS A 837 -15.42 35.23 3.98
N GLY A 838 -15.31 33.90 4.07
CA GLY A 838 -14.08 33.18 4.37
C GLY A 838 -13.74 33.03 5.85
N VAL A 839 -14.60 33.52 6.77
CA VAL A 839 -14.37 33.42 8.22
C VAL A 839 -15.38 32.46 8.84
N TYR A 840 -14.89 31.40 9.47
CA TYR A 840 -15.74 30.52 10.27
C TYR A 840 -16.21 31.21 11.54
N GLN A 841 -17.49 31.03 11.85
CA GLN A 841 -18.14 31.64 13.00
C GLN A 841 -19.18 30.72 13.64
N LEU A 842 -19.28 30.76 14.97
CA LEU A 842 -20.28 30.02 15.74
C LEU A 842 -21.55 30.88 15.88
N LYS A 843 -22.73 30.30 15.63
CA LYS A 843 -24.02 30.98 15.80
C LYS A 843 -24.83 30.34 16.94
N PRO A 844 -24.77 30.85 18.17
CA PRO A 844 -25.59 30.37 19.28
C PRO A 844 -27.09 30.53 19.01
N LEU A 845 -27.88 29.53 19.37
CA LEU A 845 -29.33 29.51 19.11
C LEU A 845 -30.17 30.07 20.28
N ALA A 846 -29.63 30.01 21.49
CA ALA A 846 -30.28 30.50 22.71
C ALA A 846 -29.22 30.85 23.77
N ILE A 847 -29.59 31.64 24.79
CA ILE A 847 -28.66 32.01 25.88
C ILE A 847 -28.17 30.80 26.68
N GLY A 848 -29.00 29.76 26.84
CA GLY A 848 -28.63 28.52 27.51
C GLY A 848 -27.59 27.67 26.76
N ALA A 849 -27.18 28.10 25.56
CA ALA A 849 -26.07 27.47 24.84
C ALA A 849 -24.69 27.86 25.40
N VAL A 850 -24.63 28.70 26.43
CA VAL A 850 -23.38 29.12 27.09
C VAL A 850 -23.41 28.72 28.56
N GLU A 851 -22.37 28.01 29.01
CA GLU A 851 -22.21 27.48 30.37
C GLU A 851 -20.84 27.91 30.90
N LEU A 852 -20.71 28.29 32.18
CA LEU A 852 -19.39 28.56 32.78
C LEU A 852 -18.56 27.27 32.86
N ALA A 853 -17.26 27.37 32.57
CA ALA A 853 -16.33 26.24 32.63
C ALA A 853 -15.93 25.90 34.08
N ASP A 854 -15.55 24.64 34.30
CA ASP A 854 -15.03 24.13 35.57
C ASP A 854 -13.54 24.48 35.75
N ALA A 855 -13.17 24.91 36.95
CA ALA A 855 -11.84 25.46 37.26
C ALA A 855 -11.17 24.83 38.48
N ILE A 856 -11.73 23.75 39.04
CA ILE A 856 -11.21 23.09 40.24
C ILE A 856 -10.63 21.74 39.85
N ALA A 857 -9.34 21.51 40.13
CA ALA A 857 -8.71 20.23 39.86
C ALA A 857 -9.23 19.10 40.77
N PRO A 858 -9.21 17.83 40.32
CA PRO A 858 -9.51 16.68 41.16
C PRO A 858 -8.56 16.50 42.34
N THR A 859 -8.94 15.64 43.26
CA THR A 859 -8.08 15.17 44.36
C THR A 859 -7.84 13.68 44.28
N THR A 860 -6.59 13.24 44.45
CA THR A 860 -6.18 11.83 44.39
C THR A 860 -5.74 11.32 45.76
N SER A 861 -6.10 10.08 46.07
CA SER A 861 -5.60 9.31 47.22
C SER A 861 -4.95 8.01 46.75
N VAL A 862 -3.97 7.52 47.51
CA VAL A 862 -3.26 6.26 47.23
C VAL A 862 -3.38 5.30 48.42
N GLN A 863 -3.65 4.02 48.12
CA GLN A 863 -3.57 2.90 49.05
C GLN A 863 -2.32 2.07 48.73
N VAL A 864 -1.56 1.70 49.77
CA VAL A 864 -0.28 0.99 49.65
C VAL A 864 -0.39 -0.39 50.29
N GLU A 865 -0.22 -1.45 49.50
CA GLU A 865 -0.11 -2.83 49.99
C GLU A 865 1.37 -3.17 50.27
N GLY A 866 1.86 -2.69 51.41
CA GLY A 866 3.26 -2.77 51.83
C GLY A 866 3.55 -1.75 52.93
N VAL A 867 4.82 -1.45 53.16
CA VAL A 867 5.23 -0.31 54.00
C VAL A 867 5.72 0.85 53.11
N SER A 868 5.35 2.07 53.48
CA SER A 868 5.77 3.29 52.79
C SER A 868 6.50 4.23 53.75
N GLY A 869 7.28 5.15 53.19
CA GLY A 869 8.02 6.17 53.92
C GLY A 869 9.51 5.86 54.08
N GLU A 870 10.26 6.88 54.50
CA GLU A 870 11.71 6.79 54.69
C GLU A 870 12.08 5.70 55.71
N ASN A 871 13.15 4.98 55.41
CA ASN A 871 13.71 3.91 56.24
C ASN A 871 12.78 2.70 56.45
N HIS A 872 11.70 2.57 55.66
CA HIS A 872 10.83 1.40 55.65
C HIS A 872 11.06 0.59 54.38
N TYR A 873 11.76 -0.54 54.51
CA TYR A 873 12.10 -1.41 53.38
C TYR A 873 11.11 -2.56 53.23
N ASN A 874 10.74 -2.83 51.98
CA ASN A 874 9.95 -3.99 51.60
C ASN A 874 10.87 -5.05 50.99
N ARG A 875 10.67 -6.32 51.35
CA ARG A 875 11.39 -7.47 50.75
C ARG A 875 10.72 -8.04 49.50
N GLN A 876 9.58 -7.49 49.13
CA GLN A 876 8.74 -7.92 48.02
C GLN A 876 8.20 -6.69 47.28
N ALA A 877 7.65 -6.92 46.09
CA ALA A 877 6.98 -5.87 45.34
C ALA A 877 5.80 -5.29 46.14
N VAL A 878 5.56 -3.99 45.97
CA VAL A 878 4.48 -3.24 46.64
C VAL A 878 3.44 -2.83 45.61
N THR A 879 2.17 -3.07 45.91
CA THR A 879 1.05 -2.67 45.04
C THR A 879 0.46 -1.34 45.50
N LEU A 880 0.24 -0.42 44.56
CA LEU A 880 -0.39 0.88 44.77
C LEU A 880 -1.74 0.92 44.08
N THR A 881 -2.78 1.37 44.77
CA THR A 881 -4.11 1.61 44.20
C THR A 881 -4.48 3.08 44.36
N PHE A 882 -4.75 3.76 43.24
CA PHE A 882 -5.11 5.17 43.23
C PHE A 882 -6.64 5.35 43.15
N THR A 883 -7.18 6.35 43.84
CA THR A 883 -8.60 6.72 43.77
C THR A 883 -8.69 8.24 43.73
N ALA A 884 -9.39 8.76 42.71
CA ALA A 884 -9.53 10.18 42.48
C ALA A 884 -11.00 10.60 42.45
N THR A 885 -11.28 11.79 42.98
CA THR A 885 -12.61 12.39 43.01
C THR A 885 -12.57 13.86 42.65
N ASP A 886 -13.60 14.31 41.95
CA ASP A 886 -13.79 15.70 41.55
C ASP A 886 -14.82 16.43 42.44
N ASN A 887 -14.90 17.76 42.36
CA ASN A 887 -15.84 18.55 43.16
C ASN A 887 -17.31 18.30 42.75
N VAL A 888 -18.25 18.65 43.64
CA VAL A 888 -19.70 18.36 43.49
C VAL A 888 -20.34 18.94 42.22
N ASN A 889 -19.74 19.98 41.63
CA ASN A 889 -20.18 20.60 40.38
C ASN A 889 -19.14 20.51 39.27
N GLY A 890 -18.11 19.68 39.45
CA GLY A 890 -17.04 19.50 38.48
C GLY A 890 -17.45 18.58 37.33
N VAL A 891 -16.65 18.56 36.27
CA VAL A 891 -16.92 17.76 35.06
C VAL A 891 -16.48 16.28 35.17
N GLY A 892 -15.90 15.91 36.32
CA GLY A 892 -15.45 14.57 36.66
C GLY A 892 -14.00 14.29 36.25
N VAL A 893 -13.39 13.28 36.86
CA VAL A 893 -12.00 12.87 36.58
C VAL A 893 -11.88 12.30 35.16
N ALA A 894 -10.93 12.80 34.37
CA ALA A 894 -10.57 12.24 33.07
C ALA A 894 -9.56 11.11 33.20
N ARG A 895 -8.46 11.32 33.96
CA ARG A 895 -7.43 10.30 34.20
C ARG A 895 -6.61 10.58 35.46
N THR A 896 -5.98 9.51 35.97
CA THR A 896 -4.95 9.57 37.01
C THR A 896 -3.61 9.13 36.42
N GLU A 897 -2.55 9.85 36.74
CA GLU A 897 -1.19 9.59 36.26
C GLU A 897 -0.24 9.38 37.45
N TYR A 898 0.79 8.55 37.27
CA TYR A 898 1.90 8.40 38.22
C TYR A 898 3.24 8.39 37.48
N ARG A 899 4.33 8.73 38.17
CA ARG A 899 5.70 8.55 37.65
C ARG A 899 6.61 8.00 38.72
N LEU A 900 7.60 7.22 38.30
CA LEU A 900 8.60 6.60 39.15
C LEU A 900 9.93 7.37 39.03
N ASN A 901 10.52 7.78 40.15
CA ASN A 901 11.87 8.35 40.24
C ASN A 901 12.13 9.48 39.21
N GLU A 902 11.21 10.47 39.16
CA GLU A 902 11.26 11.62 38.24
C GLU A 902 11.13 11.28 36.74
N GLY A 903 10.79 10.03 36.38
CA GLY A 903 10.54 9.62 35.00
C GLY A 903 9.26 10.20 34.39
N GLU A 904 8.86 9.63 33.25
CA GLU A 904 7.65 10.01 32.53
C GLU A 904 6.37 9.72 33.31
N TRP A 905 5.34 10.56 33.09
CA TRP A 905 4.00 10.34 33.63
C TRP A 905 3.30 9.20 32.87
N LEU A 906 2.87 8.19 33.61
CA LEU A 906 2.18 7.00 33.13
C LEU A 906 0.73 7.02 33.62
N VAL A 907 -0.21 6.70 32.73
CA VAL A 907 -1.64 6.61 33.09
C VAL A 907 -1.90 5.36 33.92
N VAL A 908 -2.62 5.52 35.03
CA VAL A 908 -3.03 4.40 35.90
C VAL A 908 -4.14 3.60 35.22
N GLN A 909 -3.86 2.34 34.86
CA GLN A 909 -4.84 1.41 34.26
C GLN A 909 -5.35 0.33 35.23
N GLY A 910 -4.95 0.41 36.50
CA GLY A 910 -5.25 -0.57 37.54
C GLY A 910 -4.24 -0.46 38.68
N PRO A 911 -4.17 -1.46 39.59
CA PRO A 911 -3.16 -1.51 40.62
C PRO A 911 -1.74 -1.50 40.03
N VAL A 912 -0.87 -0.63 40.54
CA VAL A 912 0.51 -0.45 40.06
C VAL A 912 1.47 -1.20 40.97
N SER A 913 2.22 -2.16 40.42
CA SER A 913 3.23 -2.92 41.17
C SER A 913 4.61 -2.28 41.05
N ILE A 914 5.24 -1.99 42.20
CA ILE A 914 6.61 -1.50 42.30
C ILE A 914 7.48 -2.66 42.76
N SER A 915 8.34 -3.16 41.88
CA SER A 915 9.24 -4.30 42.17
C SER A 915 10.72 -3.94 42.12
N ASN A 916 11.07 -2.73 41.66
CA ASN A 916 12.46 -2.32 41.52
C ASN A 916 13.07 -2.05 42.90
N GLU A 917 14.18 -2.71 43.20
CA GLU A 917 14.98 -2.41 44.38
C GLU A 917 15.47 -0.95 44.38
N GLY A 918 15.63 -0.39 45.57
CA GLY A 918 16.08 0.98 45.77
C GLY A 918 15.06 1.86 46.51
N LYS A 919 15.40 3.14 46.61
CA LYS A 919 14.61 4.17 47.31
C LYS A 919 13.65 4.84 46.33
N ASN A 920 12.56 4.15 45.97
CA ASN A 920 11.67 4.67 44.94
C ASN A 920 10.79 5.82 45.46
N VAL A 921 10.62 6.85 44.63
CA VAL A 921 9.66 7.94 44.82
C VAL A 921 8.61 7.86 43.73
N ILE A 922 7.35 7.71 44.13
CA ILE A 922 6.21 7.69 43.23
C ILE A 922 5.48 9.01 43.38
N ALA A 923 5.48 9.82 42.32
CA ALA A 923 4.64 11.00 42.24
C ALA A 923 3.34 10.66 41.51
N TYR A 924 2.20 11.20 41.95
CA TYR A 924 0.89 10.93 41.34
C TYR A 924 0.03 12.20 41.31
N ARG A 925 -0.88 12.28 40.34
CA ARG A 925 -1.85 13.39 40.17
C ARG A 925 -3.05 12.93 39.35
N SER A 926 -4.16 13.66 39.42
CA SER A 926 -5.30 13.48 38.52
C SER A 926 -5.63 14.73 37.71
N ILE A 927 -6.33 14.51 36.61
CA ILE A 927 -6.75 15.53 35.65
C ILE A 927 -8.25 15.33 35.40
N ASP A 928 -9.05 16.39 35.50
CA ASP A 928 -10.49 16.33 35.17
C ASP A 928 -10.75 16.43 33.65
N LYS A 929 -12.02 16.39 33.25
CA LYS A 929 -12.42 16.59 31.85
C LYS A 929 -12.34 18.06 31.39
N ALA A 930 -12.14 19.01 32.28
CA ALA A 930 -11.90 20.42 31.98
C ALA A 930 -10.39 20.72 31.84
N ASN A 931 -9.54 19.71 31.99
CA ASN A 931 -8.08 19.76 32.02
C ASN A 931 -7.49 20.54 33.21
N ASN A 932 -8.21 20.69 34.31
CA ASN A 932 -7.61 21.14 35.56
C ASN A 932 -6.72 20.00 36.12
N VAL A 933 -5.47 20.34 36.43
CA VAL A 933 -4.44 19.38 36.84
C VAL A 933 -4.19 19.53 38.34
N GLU A 934 -4.29 18.42 39.08
CA GLU A 934 -3.94 18.38 40.50
C GLU A 934 -2.43 18.61 40.69
N ASP A 935 -2.07 19.32 41.76
CA ASP A 935 -0.68 19.39 42.22
C ASP A 935 -0.16 17.97 42.54
N ALA A 936 1.04 17.66 42.06
CA ALA A 936 1.61 16.32 42.23
C ALA A 936 1.84 15.98 43.71
N GLN A 937 1.23 14.89 44.17
CA GLN A 937 1.49 14.29 45.47
C GLN A 937 2.60 13.22 45.36
N THR A 938 3.22 12.83 46.47
CA THR A 938 4.31 11.83 46.48
C THR A 938 4.13 10.76 47.57
N VAL A 939 4.59 9.55 47.26
CA VAL A 939 4.74 8.44 48.21
C VAL A 939 6.08 7.74 47.99
N GLN A 940 6.77 7.40 49.07
CA GLN A 940 8.07 6.72 49.02
C GLN A 940 7.91 5.22 49.27
N ILE A 941 8.47 4.40 48.38
CA ILE A 941 8.43 2.95 48.44
C ILE A 941 9.86 2.42 48.32
N TRP A 942 10.46 2.04 49.45
CA TRP A 942 11.83 1.50 49.45
C TRP A 942 11.78 -0.02 49.42
N ILE A 943 12.56 -0.62 48.53
CA ILE A 943 12.59 -2.07 48.31
C ILE A 943 14.02 -2.55 48.42
N ASP A 944 14.23 -3.61 49.18
CA ASP A 944 15.48 -4.33 49.29
C ASP A 944 15.18 -5.82 49.48
N GLN A 945 15.50 -6.61 48.48
CA GLN A 945 15.29 -8.05 48.42
C GLN A 945 16.64 -8.81 48.46
N THR A 946 17.75 -8.09 48.57
CA THR A 946 19.09 -8.62 48.43
C THR A 946 19.71 -8.83 49.80
N ALA A 947 20.15 -10.05 50.10
CA ALA A 947 20.85 -10.32 51.35
C ALA A 947 22.27 -9.72 51.35
N PRO A 948 22.81 -9.33 52.53
CA PRO A 948 24.18 -8.85 52.64
C PRO A 948 25.21 -9.82 52.08
N ALA A 949 26.28 -9.29 51.48
CA ALA A 949 27.43 -10.08 51.09
C ALA A 949 28.44 -10.18 52.25
N VAL A 950 28.86 -11.40 52.59
CA VAL A 950 29.90 -11.65 53.60
C VAL A 950 31.25 -11.81 52.91
N SER A 951 32.29 -11.18 53.46
CA SER A 951 33.68 -11.37 53.03
C SER A 951 34.60 -11.63 54.23
N SER A 952 35.67 -12.39 54.02
CA SER A 952 36.64 -12.72 55.05
C SER A 952 38.07 -12.55 54.56
N ALA A 953 38.96 -12.08 55.43
CA ALA A 953 40.38 -11.91 55.16
C ALA A 953 41.23 -12.47 56.32
N GLY A 954 42.45 -12.93 56.01
CA GLY A 954 43.36 -13.51 56.99
C GLY A 954 43.48 -15.03 56.89
N SER A 955 44.07 -15.66 57.92
CA SER A 955 44.34 -17.10 57.91
C SER A 955 43.20 -17.88 58.55
N THR A 956 42.72 -18.91 57.86
CA THR A 956 41.79 -19.91 58.43
C THR A 956 42.52 -21.05 59.13
N SER A 957 43.85 -21.12 59.02
CA SER A 957 44.70 -22.08 59.73
C SER A 957 45.51 -21.39 60.84
N PHE A 958 45.55 -21.99 62.03
CA PHE A 958 46.28 -21.48 63.19
C PHE A 958 46.76 -22.64 64.07
N TYR A 959 47.80 -22.41 64.87
CA TYR A 959 48.25 -23.38 65.87
C TYR A 959 47.46 -23.22 67.17
N GLN A 960 47.17 -24.32 67.89
CA GLN A 960 46.49 -24.23 69.20
C GLN A 960 47.28 -23.40 70.24
N THR A 961 48.57 -23.21 70.01
CA THR A 961 49.46 -22.37 70.84
C THR A 961 49.47 -20.90 70.44
N ASP A 962 48.80 -20.53 69.34
CA ASP A 962 48.66 -19.13 68.95
C ASP A 962 47.79 -18.37 69.96
N SER A 963 48.07 -17.07 70.11
CA SER A 963 47.33 -16.21 71.04
C SER A 963 45.92 -15.86 70.56
N ASN A 964 45.67 -15.88 69.25
CA ASN A 964 44.36 -15.62 68.63
C ASN A 964 44.27 -16.18 67.20
N VAL A 965 43.05 -16.27 66.67
CA VAL A 965 42.80 -16.56 65.25
C VAL A 965 42.89 -15.25 64.46
N LYS A 966 43.74 -15.21 63.42
CA LYS A 966 43.93 -14.04 62.56
C LYS A 966 42.94 -14.02 61.40
N LEU A 967 41.64 -14.01 61.70
CA LEU A 967 40.55 -13.95 60.74
C LEU A 967 39.73 -12.68 60.96
N VAL A 968 39.49 -11.92 59.88
CA VAL A 968 38.61 -10.76 59.86
C VAL A 968 37.42 -11.09 58.98
N VAL A 969 36.21 -10.82 59.46
CA VAL A 969 34.97 -10.98 58.68
C VAL A 969 34.27 -9.64 58.62
N THR A 970 33.81 -9.29 57.43
CA THR A 970 32.99 -8.10 57.18
C THR A 970 31.75 -8.50 56.38
N ALA A 971 30.69 -7.69 56.49
CA ALA A 971 29.53 -7.80 55.61
C ALA A 971 29.25 -6.43 55.01
N SER A 972 28.72 -6.43 53.80
CA SER A 972 28.29 -5.23 53.08
C SER A 972 26.91 -5.45 52.49
N ASP A 973 26.06 -4.44 52.59
CA ASP A 973 24.79 -4.36 51.88
C ASP A 973 24.65 -2.97 51.26
N ASN A 974 24.14 -2.90 50.02
CA ASN A 974 24.14 -1.67 49.22
C ASN A 974 22.86 -0.84 49.39
N LEU A 975 21.81 -1.37 50.03
CA LEU A 975 20.48 -0.76 50.05
C LEU A 975 19.98 -0.46 51.45
N SER A 976 19.58 -1.48 52.20
CA SER A 976 19.11 -1.30 53.58
C SER A 976 20.26 -1.25 54.58
N GLY A 977 21.45 -1.74 54.21
CA GLY A 977 22.65 -1.76 55.04
C GLY A 977 22.68 -2.96 55.99
N VAL A 978 23.85 -3.28 56.53
CA VAL A 978 24.01 -4.42 57.44
C VAL A 978 23.46 -4.07 58.83
N LYS A 979 22.49 -4.84 59.29
CA LYS A 979 21.89 -4.73 60.63
C LYS A 979 22.65 -5.54 61.67
N ALA A 980 23.05 -6.77 61.34
CA ALA A 980 23.74 -7.65 62.27
C ALA A 980 24.62 -8.69 61.55
N ILE A 981 25.70 -9.11 62.21
CA ILE A 981 26.48 -10.30 61.86
C ILE A 981 26.50 -11.23 63.07
N ALA A 982 26.15 -12.49 62.89
CA ALA A 982 26.18 -13.52 63.90
C ALA A 982 27.18 -14.63 63.53
N TYR A 983 27.81 -15.22 64.54
CA TYR A 983 28.84 -16.25 64.38
C TYR A 983 28.48 -17.50 65.19
N ALA A 984 28.53 -18.67 64.54
CA ALA A 984 28.41 -19.96 65.20
C ALA A 984 29.61 -20.86 64.86
N LEU A 985 30.34 -21.32 65.88
CA LEU A 985 31.46 -22.23 65.75
C LEU A 985 31.04 -23.64 66.17
N ASP A 986 31.16 -24.61 65.26
CA ASP A 986 30.68 -25.99 65.41
C ASP A 986 29.21 -26.06 65.91
N GLY A 987 28.38 -25.14 65.42
CA GLY A 987 26.98 -25.02 65.80
C GLY A 987 26.70 -24.24 67.09
N VAL A 988 27.72 -23.74 67.78
CA VAL A 988 27.58 -22.95 69.02
C VAL A 988 27.77 -21.46 68.74
N ASN A 989 26.82 -20.63 69.14
CA ASN A 989 26.93 -19.18 69.00
C ASN A 989 28.05 -18.62 69.89
N ILE A 990 29.02 -17.94 69.27
CA ILE A 990 30.18 -17.35 69.96
C ILE A 990 30.10 -15.83 70.13
N GLY A 991 29.16 -15.16 69.46
CA GLY A 991 28.99 -13.71 69.49
C GLY A 991 30.03 -12.90 68.69
N SER A 992 31.33 -13.21 68.79
CA SER A 992 32.38 -12.57 67.98
C SER A 992 33.58 -13.51 67.72
N ILE A 993 34.32 -13.25 66.63
CA ILE A 993 35.50 -14.06 66.24
C ILE A 993 36.63 -13.96 67.28
N ASP A 994 36.79 -12.82 67.95
CA ASP A 994 37.83 -12.64 68.97
C ASP A 994 37.67 -13.56 70.19
N LYS A 995 36.49 -14.18 70.35
CA LYS A 995 36.23 -15.17 71.40
C LYS A 995 36.67 -16.58 71.03
N ILE A 996 37.10 -16.81 69.79
CA ILE A 996 37.69 -18.08 69.40
C ILE A 996 39.06 -18.19 70.06
N SER A 997 39.16 -19.03 71.09
CA SER A 997 40.42 -19.36 71.73
C SER A 997 41.07 -20.53 70.97
N PRO A 998 42.25 -20.36 70.33
CA PRO A 998 42.92 -21.45 69.62
C PRO A 998 43.14 -22.69 70.50
N LEU A 999 43.48 -22.48 71.77
CA LEU A 999 43.72 -23.52 72.75
C LEU A 999 42.45 -24.30 73.15
N ALA A 1000 41.26 -23.72 72.95
CA ALA A 1000 40.00 -24.39 73.26
C ALA A 1000 39.51 -25.32 72.15
N LEU A 1001 40.15 -25.28 70.97
CA LEU A 1001 39.80 -26.10 69.82
C LEU A 1001 40.75 -27.29 69.70
N SER A 1002 40.22 -28.49 69.54
CA SER A 1002 41.02 -29.68 69.22
C SER A 1002 41.75 -29.52 67.90
N ALA A 1003 42.89 -30.18 67.70
CA ALA A 1003 43.52 -30.18 66.39
C ALA A 1003 42.60 -30.85 65.34
N GLY A 1004 42.36 -30.17 64.21
CA GLY A 1004 41.37 -30.58 63.21
C GLY A 1004 40.63 -29.41 62.56
N ASN A 1005 39.58 -29.74 61.80
CA ASN A 1005 38.71 -28.78 61.13
C ASN A 1005 37.49 -28.44 62.00
N HIS A 1006 37.16 -27.16 62.06
CA HIS A 1006 36.05 -26.59 62.80
C HIS A 1006 35.23 -25.70 61.86
N ALA A 1007 33.90 -25.79 61.90
CA ALA A 1007 33.02 -25.04 61.00
C ALA A 1007 32.59 -23.72 61.65
N LEU A 1008 32.92 -22.59 61.04
CA LEU A 1008 32.45 -21.26 61.43
C LEU A 1008 31.35 -20.81 60.45
N ILE A 1009 30.11 -20.77 60.92
CA ILE A 1009 28.96 -20.22 60.19
C ILE A 1009 28.84 -18.73 60.53
N ILE A 1010 28.75 -17.91 59.49
CA ILE A 1010 28.56 -16.46 59.57
C ILE A 1010 27.20 -16.14 58.94
N THR A 1011 26.30 -15.58 59.72
CA THR A 1011 24.99 -15.12 59.24
C THR A 1011 24.96 -13.60 59.24
N ALA A 1012 24.78 -12.97 58.08
CA ALA A 1012 24.57 -11.53 57.99
C ALA A 1012 23.08 -11.22 57.73
N GLU A 1013 22.54 -10.22 58.42
CA GLU A 1013 21.17 -9.73 58.28
C GLU A 1013 21.20 -8.22 57.98
N ASP A 1014 20.37 -7.76 57.04
CA ASP A 1014 20.21 -6.34 56.70
C ASP A 1014 19.04 -5.67 57.45
N PHE A 1015 18.77 -4.39 57.18
CA PHE A 1015 17.64 -3.67 57.78
C PHE A 1015 16.29 -4.01 57.14
N ALA A 1016 16.25 -4.57 55.94
CA ALA A 1016 15.04 -5.12 55.32
C ALA A 1016 14.63 -6.49 55.89
N GLY A 1017 15.56 -7.18 56.56
CA GLY A 1017 15.41 -8.53 57.09
C GLY A 1017 15.79 -9.64 56.11
N ASN A 1018 16.55 -9.36 55.06
CA ASN A 1018 17.18 -10.39 54.22
C ASN A 1018 18.42 -10.96 54.95
N LYS A 1019 18.72 -12.24 54.70
CA LYS A 1019 19.81 -12.95 55.39
C LYS A 1019 20.67 -13.76 54.44
N SER A 1020 21.96 -13.82 54.70
CA SER A 1020 22.92 -14.71 54.02
C SER A 1020 23.71 -15.52 55.05
N ASP A 1021 23.98 -16.78 54.72
CA ASP A 1021 24.83 -17.67 55.51
C ASP A 1021 26.11 -18.02 54.73
N THR A 1022 27.27 -17.85 55.35
CA THR A 1022 28.58 -18.23 54.81
C THR A 1022 29.28 -19.16 55.80
N THR A 1023 29.75 -20.32 55.33
CA THR A 1023 30.50 -21.27 56.17
C THR A 1023 31.98 -21.24 55.82
N LEU A 1024 32.85 -20.98 56.80
CA LEU A 1024 34.30 -21.09 56.70
C LEU A 1024 34.79 -22.29 57.50
N THR A 1025 35.75 -23.03 56.95
CA THR A 1025 36.45 -24.08 57.71
C THR A 1025 37.69 -23.49 58.34
N LEU A 1026 37.73 -23.48 59.68
CA LEU A 1026 38.91 -23.18 60.47
C LEU A 1026 39.71 -24.46 60.70
N THR A 1027 41.03 -24.40 60.56
CA THR A 1027 41.91 -25.55 60.81
C THR A 1027 42.82 -25.23 61.99
N SER A 1028 42.57 -25.90 63.11
CA SER A 1028 43.42 -25.89 64.30
C SER A 1028 44.54 -26.92 64.11
N VAL A 1029 45.80 -26.50 64.20
CA VAL A 1029 46.97 -27.34 63.92
C VAL A 1029 47.75 -27.60 65.20
N MET A 1030 48.18 -28.85 65.36
CA MET A 1030 49.22 -29.23 66.32
C MET A 1030 50.32 -30.01 65.62
N ASP A 1031 51.56 -29.65 65.90
CA ASP A 1031 52.73 -30.36 65.38
C ASP A 1031 53.73 -30.65 66.50
N MET A 1032 54.80 -31.35 66.13
CA MET A 1032 55.80 -31.73 67.10
C MET A 1032 56.64 -30.54 67.62
N ASN A 1033 56.74 -29.44 66.87
CA ASN A 1033 57.47 -28.24 67.29
C ASN A 1033 56.70 -27.43 68.34
N HIS A 1034 55.37 -27.41 68.24
CA HIS A 1034 54.48 -26.62 69.08
C HIS A 1034 53.98 -27.39 70.31
N LEU A 1035 54.02 -28.73 70.32
CA LEU A 1035 53.61 -29.52 71.49
C LEU A 1035 54.43 -29.16 72.75
N GLY A 1036 55.71 -28.82 72.60
CA GLY A 1036 56.54 -28.38 73.72
C GLY A 1036 56.06 -27.06 74.33
N ALA A 1037 55.54 -26.15 73.51
CA ALA A 1037 54.91 -24.91 73.97
C ALA A 1037 53.58 -25.20 74.67
N LEU A 1038 52.77 -26.12 74.14
CA LEU A 1038 51.53 -26.56 74.78
C LEU A 1038 51.77 -27.17 76.17
N LEU A 1039 52.81 -28.00 76.34
CA LEU A 1039 53.20 -28.53 77.65
C LEU A 1039 53.60 -27.41 78.63
N SER A 1040 54.28 -26.37 78.15
CA SER A 1040 54.67 -25.19 78.96
C SER A 1040 53.45 -24.37 79.39
N ILE A 1041 52.45 -24.26 78.50
CA ILE A 1041 51.14 -23.66 78.81
C ILE A 1041 50.43 -24.49 79.88
N GLY A 1042 50.43 -25.82 79.76
CA GLY A 1042 49.83 -26.73 80.74
C GLY A 1042 50.49 -26.62 82.12
N GLU A 1043 51.82 -26.48 82.17
CA GLU A 1043 52.54 -26.21 83.40
C GLU A 1043 52.15 -24.85 84.01
N SER A 1044 52.14 -23.79 83.20
CA SER A 1044 51.85 -22.43 83.67
C SER A 1044 50.42 -22.29 84.20
N ASN A 1045 49.46 -23.02 83.60
CA ASN A 1045 48.07 -23.09 84.04
C ASN A 1045 47.83 -24.11 85.17
N LYS A 1046 48.89 -24.76 85.67
CA LYS A 1046 48.82 -25.82 86.70
C LYS A 1046 48.00 -27.04 86.30
N TRP A 1047 47.79 -27.25 85.00
CA TRP A 1047 47.27 -28.51 84.46
C TRP A 1047 48.32 -29.62 84.51
N ILE A 1048 49.60 -29.27 84.62
CA ILE A 1048 50.66 -30.18 85.04
C ILE A 1048 51.06 -29.78 86.46
N ALA A 1049 50.91 -30.71 87.41
CA ALA A 1049 50.90 -30.43 88.84
C ALA A 1049 52.26 -29.99 89.41
N ASN A 1050 53.37 -30.35 88.76
CA ASN A 1050 54.72 -30.02 89.22
C ASN A 1050 55.71 -29.88 88.06
N HIS A 1051 56.72 -29.05 88.31
CA HIS A 1051 57.79 -28.73 87.35
C HIS A 1051 58.56 -29.98 86.88
N SER A 1052 58.75 -30.97 87.76
CA SER A 1052 59.46 -32.21 87.41
C SER A 1052 58.71 -33.05 86.38
N THR A 1053 57.38 -33.11 86.43
CA THR A 1053 56.54 -33.80 85.43
C THR A 1053 56.60 -33.05 84.10
N ALA A 1054 56.43 -31.73 84.11
CA ALA A 1054 56.51 -30.90 82.91
C ALA A 1054 57.89 -31.01 82.22
N GLN A 1055 59.00 -30.90 82.98
CA GLN A 1055 60.36 -31.10 82.47
C GLN A 1055 60.57 -32.49 81.86
N SER A 1056 59.98 -33.54 82.45
CA SER A 1056 60.09 -34.91 81.93
C SER A 1056 59.39 -35.03 80.57
N LEU A 1057 58.17 -34.50 80.43
CA LEU A 1057 57.42 -34.49 79.18
C LEU A 1057 58.11 -33.62 78.12
N GLN A 1058 58.61 -32.44 78.50
CA GLN A 1058 59.39 -31.58 77.60
C GLN A 1058 60.66 -32.28 77.11
N SER A 1059 61.36 -33.03 77.98
CA SER A 1059 62.55 -33.77 77.60
C SER A 1059 62.22 -34.88 76.60
N LYS A 1060 61.10 -35.57 76.80
CA LYS A 1060 60.58 -36.58 75.85
C LYS A 1060 60.25 -35.95 74.49
N VAL A 1061 59.55 -34.81 74.47
CA VAL A 1061 59.27 -34.05 73.24
C VAL A 1061 60.55 -33.62 72.53
N LYS A 1062 61.52 -33.05 73.25
CA LYS A 1062 62.83 -32.65 72.68
C LYS A 1062 63.61 -33.84 72.10
N ASN A 1063 63.52 -35.00 72.72
CA ASN A 1063 64.18 -36.21 72.21
C ASN A 1063 63.51 -36.72 70.92
N ILE A 1064 62.18 -36.66 70.84
CA ILE A 1064 61.43 -37.00 69.61
C ILE A 1064 61.78 -36.04 68.47
N GLN A 1065 61.86 -34.73 68.75
CA GLN A 1065 62.25 -33.70 67.77
C GLN A 1065 63.70 -33.87 67.25
N LYS A 1066 64.61 -34.40 68.08
CA LYS A 1066 66.03 -34.63 67.72
C LYS A 1066 66.28 -35.96 67.02
N ALA A 1067 65.36 -36.92 67.11
CA ALA A 1067 65.51 -38.23 66.51
C ALA A 1067 65.31 -38.16 65.00
N ASN A 1068 66.19 -38.83 64.24
CA ASN A 1068 66.01 -38.99 62.79
C ASN A 1068 64.87 -39.99 62.53
N LYS A 1069 64.05 -39.75 61.49
CA LYS A 1069 62.83 -40.50 61.10
C LYS A 1069 63.03 -42.02 60.96
N ASP A 1070 63.17 -42.72 62.07
CA ASP A 1070 63.40 -44.16 62.18
C ASP A 1070 62.44 -44.81 63.20
N LYS A 1071 62.50 -46.14 63.32
CA LYS A 1071 61.68 -46.89 64.29
C LYS A 1071 61.88 -46.42 65.75
N ASN A 1072 62.99 -45.75 66.07
CA ASN A 1072 63.24 -45.22 67.42
C ASN A 1072 62.42 -43.96 67.68
N GLN A 1073 62.22 -43.08 66.68
CA GLN A 1073 61.38 -41.89 66.83
C GLN A 1073 59.92 -42.26 67.15
N MET A 1074 59.36 -43.26 66.45
CA MET A 1074 58.01 -43.79 66.75
C MET A 1074 57.94 -44.40 68.15
N LYS A 1075 58.97 -45.14 68.59
CA LYS A 1075 59.02 -45.70 69.94
C LYS A 1075 59.03 -44.60 70.99
N MET A 1076 59.83 -43.54 70.80
CA MET A 1076 59.86 -42.38 71.70
C MET A 1076 58.51 -41.65 71.74
N PHE A 1077 57.80 -41.59 70.61
CA PHE A 1077 56.45 -41.01 70.52
C PHE A 1077 55.42 -41.84 71.30
N GLU A 1078 55.44 -43.17 71.16
CA GLU A 1078 54.58 -44.07 71.96
C GLU A 1078 54.94 -44.01 73.46
N ASP A 1079 56.23 -43.85 73.81
CA ASP A 1079 56.68 -43.65 75.19
C ASP A 1079 56.20 -42.32 75.79
N LEU A 1080 55.97 -41.29 74.94
CA LEU A 1080 55.35 -40.02 75.35
C LEU A 1080 53.85 -40.20 75.59
N ILE A 1081 53.13 -40.90 74.68
CA ILE A 1081 51.72 -41.26 74.84
C ILE A 1081 51.51 -42.05 76.14
N GLN A 1082 52.34 -43.06 76.40
CA GLN A 1082 52.27 -43.85 77.63
C GLN A 1082 52.54 -43.02 78.88
N ALA A 1083 53.51 -42.11 78.84
CA ALA A 1083 53.80 -41.23 79.96
C ALA A 1083 52.60 -40.33 80.30
N ILE A 1084 52.00 -39.68 79.29
CA ILE A 1084 50.82 -38.83 79.48
C ILE A 1084 49.62 -39.65 79.97
N THR A 1085 49.40 -40.85 79.42
CA THR A 1085 48.31 -41.74 79.83
C THR A 1085 48.47 -42.20 81.29
N LYS A 1086 49.69 -42.56 81.70
CA LYS A 1086 49.99 -43.04 83.06
C LYS A 1086 49.76 -41.97 84.13
N ASP A 1087 50.05 -40.71 83.77
CA ASP A 1087 50.07 -39.57 84.68
C ASP A 1087 48.77 -38.74 84.62
N SER A 1088 47.86 -39.06 83.70
CA SER A 1088 46.50 -38.52 83.61
C SER A 1088 45.72 -38.72 84.92
N GLY A 1089 45.11 -37.64 85.41
CA GLY A 1089 44.39 -37.59 86.70
C GLY A 1089 45.29 -37.67 87.94
N LYS A 1090 46.62 -37.67 87.76
CA LYS A 1090 47.62 -37.67 88.84
C LYS A 1090 48.42 -36.38 88.82
N SER A 1091 49.50 -36.37 88.03
CA SER A 1091 50.40 -35.23 87.85
C SER A 1091 50.04 -34.41 86.61
N ILE A 1092 49.13 -34.88 85.77
CA ILE A 1092 48.52 -34.14 84.66
C ILE A 1092 47.01 -34.15 84.88
N ASP A 1093 46.36 -33.00 84.76
CA ASP A 1093 44.90 -32.89 84.76
C ASP A 1093 44.30 -33.83 83.70
N ALA A 1094 43.24 -34.54 84.06
CA ALA A 1094 42.68 -35.59 83.21
C ALA A 1094 42.16 -35.06 81.86
N LYS A 1095 41.56 -33.86 81.84
CA LYS A 1095 41.05 -33.25 80.60
C LYS A 1095 42.20 -32.76 79.73
N PHE A 1096 43.23 -32.18 80.34
CA PHE A 1096 44.42 -31.75 79.59
C PHE A 1096 45.23 -32.94 79.05
N ALA A 1097 45.32 -34.05 79.79
CA ALA A 1097 45.93 -35.27 79.29
C ALA A 1097 45.15 -35.85 78.09
N GLU A 1098 43.81 -35.85 78.14
CA GLU A 1098 42.97 -36.26 77.02
C GLU A 1098 43.17 -35.36 75.79
N PHE A 1099 43.23 -34.04 76.00
CA PHE A 1099 43.53 -33.05 74.97
C PHE A 1099 44.88 -33.34 74.29
N LEU A 1100 45.96 -33.48 75.07
CA LEU A 1100 47.29 -33.83 74.58
C LEU A 1100 47.32 -35.16 73.82
N LEU A 1101 46.57 -36.16 74.27
CA LEU A 1101 46.50 -37.47 73.60
C LEU A 1101 45.78 -37.38 72.26
N ASN A 1102 44.74 -36.54 72.14
CA ASN A 1102 44.06 -36.29 70.87
C ASN A 1102 44.95 -35.51 69.89
N ASP A 1103 45.71 -34.54 70.40
CA ASP A 1103 46.71 -33.82 69.61
C ASP A 1103 47.85 -34.74 69.13
N LEU A 1104 48.31 -35.68 69.96
CA LEU A 1104 49.29 -36.69 69.57
C LEU A 1104 48.73 -37.65 68.49
N LYS A 1105 47.43 -38.00 68.55
CA LYS A 1105 46.80 -38.75 67.46
C LYS A 1105 46.78 -37.92 66.16
N TYR A 1106 46.48 -36.63 66.26
CA TYR A 1106 46.49 -35.71 65.12
C TYR A 1106 47.90 -35.60 64.51
N ILE A 1107 48.94 -35.40 65.32
CA ILE A 1107 50.35 -35.38 64.87
C ILE A 1107 50.70 -36.69 64.16
N LYS A 1108 50.36 -37.84 64.75
CA LYS A 1108 50.63 -39.16 64.17
C LYS A 1108 49.92 -39.35 62.82
N ALA A 1109 48.70 -38.85 62.67
CA ALA A 1109 47.92 -38.94 61.44
C ALA A 1109 48.44 -38.00 60.34
N ASN A 1110 49.03 -36.87 60.70
CA ASN A 1110 49.53 -35.84 59.76
C ASN A 1110 51.05 -35.89 59.54
N GLY A 1111 51.73 -36.90 60.09
CA GLY A 1111 53.16 -37.17 59.90
C GLY A 1111 54.02 -36.71 61.08
N LEU A 1112 54.80 -37.65 61.60
CA LEU A 1112 55.79 -37.44 62.67
C LEU A 1112 57.09 -36.79 62.20
#